data_AF-A0A923AQ05-F1
#
_entry.id   AF-A0A923AQ05-F1
#
_cell.length_a   1.000
_cell.length_b   1.000
_cell.length_c   1.000
_cell.angle_alpha   90.00
_cell.angle_beta   90.00
_cell.angle_gamma   90.00
#
_symmetry.space_group_name_H-M   'P 1'
#
loop_
_entity.id
_entity.type
_entity.pdbx_description
1 polymer ?
#
loop_
_entity_poly.entity_id
_entity_poly.type
_entity_poly.pdbx_seq_one_letter_code
_entity_poly.pdbx_strand_id
1 'polypeptide(L)'
;MWTSLALLAGAIGMWRRSLTSKWAARAVSAVVLTQLLLLVAYATINRLTGSGIDASVLYHLRVGFDGAGLGAFAGTLTAAAALVVASLVVATVSFRLLRAVDPKSPSVARLLAGLALMAGAIWFNPGAGDLAQLAANARLTGTRMSGPPPPHFVPVERLEFPDAPRNFVLLYLESVERSYLDEARFPGLMPNLSALEARAISFTDISEVSGSGWTIAGMVASQCGMPLIGSGAGLDAFLPGATCIGDLLDPQGFDLTYLGGADLAFAGKGAFYDSHGFDRVVGRAELQPLLDDPDYVNDWGLFDDSLYAEATRRFDALAGADAPFGLVLLTLDTHHPFGFTSRSCADQPYSTGENEFLNAVHCADRLAAEFIRYVIESPAFKDTVLIVASDHLAMPNLAQDRLEAGDRSNLLMVFAPDLPPATIPKPGTTLDIGPMLLGLIGAPTPALGFGRDLLANAPTLRGGAPGLEELIGDSRGYLATLWAFPQLADGIISDPEAGEVILGRRRLKPPALLRLNAALEVTAIDFDLAGGITLTELVASLPDDQRFVWMDACRKTAVFAAAPPPEAAELCALAGTLASPDLRQIPLFGGIPVEAEALGEAFARGPDQLAFHDALLTDRKRRRRFATANVIDYTPPNGLTGEVAIRSAGYSTGDSWALNLATGERVKLMRGLTLLGLSPNEAPIKIGHVDTCGYGGRQSDGVPLETGFQAAIDANAGVFGAFAIVAHNSVVCYEVEPGLEPLFEGTGLTKWRDLWYEQPYIALIAGNGETKEFVGARQTALGLDLQNFMRPVQQDQQRLLSSLPRIAHSGGALDGRTYTNSLEALNANADAFDLIEIDLTWTSDRELVCLHDWDQPFLALDGVLPANPLSLAEVQDRTAAKAGFRPCTLASLAGWMRANGGVRIVLDLKAGAVEAYRKIAETYPDLGSRFVPQIYQPEDYRAVRDMGYGDVIWSLYQYGGGTLDVLAWLQRMDLLGLAMPPERLSTGLARQAREATGVLSWVHTLNTLAEFDAALQAGAAEIFTDSLPPPVVARFEVISSGHASGESTLRPLDGGAAVRLTRGVNLVALAQDGSPELLTTFDGCAALDTGKAPDPAPFRKALTEAAARGQDLAVVVHDSAFCEGVTLAPLFAGSPLVAAPKIEFRQPYIGQIRADGRVLEFSGAPESSLRETIFVEVAP
;
A
#
# COMPACT_ATOMS: atom_id res chain seq x y z
N MET A 1 -28.59 16.14 26.83
CA MET A 1 -27.68 15.04 27.26
C MET A 1 -28.13 14.34 28.55
N TRP A 2 -28.13 15.00 29.71
CA TRP A 2 -28.44 14.35 31.00
C TRP A 2 -29.80 13.63 31.06
N THR A 3 -30.84 14.22 30.46
CA THR A 3 -32.16 13.59 30.33
C THR A 3 -32.10 12.27 29.56
N SER A 4 -31.35 12.21 28.44
CA SER A 4 -31.16 10.99 27.67
C SER A 4 -30.48 9.88 28.49
N LEU A 5 -29.42 10.23 29.24
CA LEU A 5 -28.72 9.29 30.13
C LEU A 5 -29.62 8.75 31.24
N ALA A 6 -30.43 9.62 31.87
CA ALA A 6 -31.37 9.22 32.93
C ALA A 6 -32.46 8.27 32.39
N LEU A 7 -33.00 8.55 31.21
CA LEU A 7 -33.99 7.70 30.54
C LEU A 7 -33.39 6.35 30.11
N LEU A 8 -32.15 6.35 29.62
CA LEU A 8 -31.41 5.13 29.25
C LEU A 8 -31.19 4.22 30.46
N ALA A 9 -30.75 4.79 31.59
CA ALA A 9 -30.61 4.07 32.85
C ALA A 9 -31.96 3.53 33.36
N GLY A 10 -33.02 4.32 33.25
CA GLY A 10 -34.39 3.91 33.57
C GLY A 10 -34.87 2.74 32.71
N ALA A 11 -34.60 2.75 31.41
CA ALA A 11 -34.96 1.67 30.48
C ALA A 11 -34.26 0.35 30.86
N ILE A 12 -32.95 0.40 31.14
CA ILE A 12 -32.18 -0.75 31.63
C ILE A 12 -32.75 -1.27 32.96
N GLY A 13 -33.14 -0.36 33.86
CA GLY A 13 -33.79 -0.68 35.14
C GLY A 13 -35.12 -1.42 34.97
N MET A 14 -35.97 -0.97 34.05
CA MET A 14 -37.27 -1.60 33.76
C MET A 14 -37.14 -2.99 33.15
N TRP A 15 -36.13 -3.21 32.30
CA TRP A 15 -35.89 -4.48 31.63
C TRP A 15 -34.96 -5.44 32.37
N ARG A 16 -34.44 -5.05 33.54
CA ARG A 16 -33.56 -5.89 34.37
C ARG A 16 -34.20 -7.26 34.59
N ARG A 17 -33.48 -8.33 34.20
CA ARG A 17 -33.93 -9.73 34.25
C ARG A 17 -35.29 -10.01 33.59
N SER A 18 -35.69 -9.20 32.61
CA SER A 18 -36.98 -9.33 31.91
C SER A 18 -36.86 -9.96 30.52
N LEU A 19 -35.65 -10.06 29.97
CA LEU A 19 -35.40 -10.61 28.63
C LEU A 19 -34.95 -12.08 28.71
N THR A 20 -35.74 -12.97 28.11
CA THR A 20 -35.49 -14.43 28.06
C THR A 20 -34.56 -14.81 26.90
N SER A 21 -34.59 -14.03 25.82
CA SER A 21 -33.75 -14.24 24.64
C SER A 21 -32.40 -13.57 24.80
N LYS A 22 -31.31 -14.35 24.66
CA LYS A 22 -29.93 -13.83 24.58
C LYS A 22 -29.78 -12.85 23.43
N TRP A 23 -30.49 -13.07 22.32
CA TRP A 23 -30.48 -12.19 21.17
C TRP A 23 -31.15 -10.85 21.49
N ALA A 24 -32.30 -10.87 22.17
CA ALA A 24 -32.98 -9.64 22.59
C ALA A 24 -32.13 -8.82 23.58
N ALA A 25 -31.47 -9.47 24.54
CA ALA A 25 -30.56 -8.79 25.46
C ALA A 25 -29.35 -8.17 24.72
N ARG A 26 -28.79 -8.88 23.71
CA ARG A 26 -27.74 -8.31 22.86
C ARG A 26 -28.22 -7.11 22.06
N ALA A 27 -29.40 -7.20 21.44
CA ALA A 27 -29.97 -6.12 20.65
C ALA A 27 -30.20 -4.86 21.49
N VAL A 28 -30.78 -5.00 22.69
CA VAL A 28 -30.98 -3.86 23.59
C VAL A 28 -29.64 -3.27 24.05
N SER A 29 -28.66 -4.11 24.41
CA SER A 29 -27.32 -3.64 24.78
C SER A 29 -26.57 -2.96 23.63
N ALA A 30 -26.80 -3.39 22.38
CA ALA A 30 -26.28 -2.71 21.20
C ALA A 30 -26.92 -1.32 21.05
N VAL A 31 -28.23 -1.19 21.24
CA VAL A 31 -28.91 0.13 21.23
C VAL A 31 -28.36 1.03 22.35
N VAL A 32 -28.15 0.49 23.56
CA VAL A 32 -27.50 1.23 24.66
C VAL A 32 -26.11 1.72 24.24
N LEU A 33 -25.29 0.85 23.64
CA LEU A 33 -23.97 1.23 23.16
C LEU A 33 -24.06 2.34 22.10
N THR A 34 -24.91 2.20 21.10
CA THR A 34 -25.11 3.21 20.05
C THR A 34 -25.51 4.56 20.64
N GLN A 35 -26.42 4.58 21.63
CA GLN A 35 -26.84 5.83 22.27
C GLN A 35 -25.71 6.49 23.04
N LEU A 36 -24.90 5.72 23.78
CA LEU A 36 -23.76 6.24 24.52
C LEU A 36 -22.66 6.75 23.57
N LEU A 37 -22.32 5.99 22.53
CA LEU A 37 -21.35 6.41 21.52
C LEU A 37 -21.81 7.69 20.80
N LEU A 38 -23.10 7.82 20.50
CA LEU A 38 -23.65 9.03 19.89
C LEU A 38 -23.57 10.24 20.83
N LEU A 39 -23.77 10.05 22.14
CA LEU A 39 -23.56 11.11 23.14
C LEU A 39 -22.09 11.51 23.27
N VAL A 40 -21.17 10.54 23.22
CA VAL A 40 -19.73 10.81 23.24
C VAL A 40 -19.32 11.56 21.98
N ALA A 41 -19.78 11.11 20.81
CA ALA A 41 -19.53 11.78 19.54
C ALA A 41 -20.06 13.23 19.57
N TYR A 42 -21.32 13.43 19.96
CA TYR A 42 -21.90 14.77 20.09
C TYR A 42 -21.10 15.65 21.05
N ALA A 43 -20.82 15.18 22.26
CA ALA A 43 -20.11 15.98 23.27
C ALA A 43 -18.69 16.35 22.81
N THR A 44 -18.00 15.42 22.14
CA THR A 44 -16.66 15.64 21.61
C THR A 44 -16.70 16.65 20.48
N ILE A 45 -17.56 16.44 19.48
CA ILE A 45 -17.68 17.32 18.33
C ILE A 45 -18.18 18.70 18.72
N ASN A 46 -19.16 18.81 19.63
CA ASN A 46 -19.63 20.09 20.15
C ASN A 46 -18.53 20.84 20.91
N ARG A 47 -17.57 20.15 21.51
CA ARG A 47 -16.41 20.78 22.15
C ARG A 47 -15.38 21.29 21.13
N LEU A 48 -15.35 20.71 19.93
CA LEU A 48 -14.50 21.14 18.82
C LEU A 48 -15.15 22.25 17.98
N THR A 49 -16.47 22.24 17.82
CA THR A 49 -17.18 23.10 16.84
C THR A 49 -18.11 24.12 17.48
N GLY A 50 -18.62 23.85 18.69
CA GLY A 50 -19.67 24.66 19.34
C GLY A 50 -21.08 24.45 18.80
N SER A 51 -21.25 23.75 17.68
CA SER A 51 -22.55 23.57 17.00
C SER A 51 -23.09 22.15 17.03
N GLY A 52 -22.32 21.19 17.55
CA GLY A 52 -22.72 19.77 17.57
C GLY A 52 -22.40 19.08 16.25
N ILE A 53 -23.21 18.09 15.86
CA ILE A 53 -23.00 17.31 14.64
C ILE A 53 -23.76 17.97 13.48
N ASP A 54 -23.18 19.01 12.88
CA ASP A 54 -23.82 19.74 11.78
C ASP A 54 -23.10 19.55 10.42
N ALA A 55 -23.42 20.42 9.45
CA ALA A 55 -22.87 20.33 8.11
C ALA A 55 -21.37 20.67 8.06
N SER A 56 -20.85 21.47 9.00
CA SER A 56 -19.42 21.81 9.10
C SER A 56 -18.58 20.55 9.37
N VAL A 57 -19.11 19.65 10.19
CA VAL A 57 -18.47 18.36 10.52
C VAL A 57 -18.38 17.50 9.27
N LEU A 58 -19.46 17.42 8.48
CA LEU A 58 -19.46 16.69 7.21
C LEU A 58 -18.52 17.31 6.18
N TYR A 59 -18.42 18.64 6.16
CA TYR A 59 -17.50 19.37 5.31
C TYR A 59 -16.05 19.01 5.64
N HIS A 60 -15.63 19.15 6.90
CA HIS A 60 -14.26 18.82 7.32
C HIS A 60 -13.92 17.33 7.17
N LEU A 61 -14.88 16.42 7.39
CA LEU A 61 -14.68 14.99 7.13
C LEU A 61 -14.43 14.67 5.65
N ARG A 62 -14.88 15.53 4.71
CA ARG A 62 -14.66 15.33 3.26
C ARG A 62 -13.45 16.09 2.71
N VAL A 63 -13.23 17.31 3.17
CA VAL A 63 -12.08 18.15 2.75
C VAL A 63 -10.78 17.64 3.39
N GLY A 64 -10.86 17.03 4.58
CA GLY A 64 -9.71 16.51 5.30
C GLY A 64 -9.26 17.41 6.45
N PHE A 65 -8.27 16.91 7.20
CA PHE A 65 -7.67 17.58 8.37
C PHE A 65 -6.18 17.86 8.15
N ASP A 66 -5.70 17.81 6.91
CA ASP A 66 -4.31 18.11 6.60
C ASP A 66 -3.99 19.56 6.99
N GLY A 67 -2.86 19.75 7.67
CA GLY A 67 -2.48 21.04 8.24
C GLY A 67 -3.28 21.46 9.49
N ALA A 68 -4.18 20.63 10.02
CA ALA A 68 -4.94 20.95 11.24
C ALA A 68 -4.08 20.80 12.51
N GLY A 69 -4.19 21.76 13.43
CA GLY A 69 -3.53 21.76 14.74
C GLY A 69 -4.14 20.78 15.76
N LEU A 70 -4.27 19.49 15.41
CA LEU A 70 -4.93 18.48 16.26
C LEU A 70 -4.24 18.26 17.62
N GLY A 71 -2.96 18.64 17.74
CA GLY A 71 -2.20 18.62 18.99
C GLY A 71 -2.89 19.38 20.11
N ALA A 72 -3.46 20.55 19.80
CA ALA A 72 -4.18 21.40 20.75
C ALA A 72 -5.40 20.71 21.40
N PHE A 73 -5.93 19.64 20.80
CA PHE A 73 -7.09 18.89 21.31
C PHE A 73 -6.78 17.54 21.93
N ALA A 74 -5.50 17.20 22.16
CA ALA A 74 -5.10 15.88 22.68
C ALA A 74 -5.86 15.48 23.97
N GLY A 75 -6.12 16.44 24.87
CA GLY A 75 -6.92 16.22 26.08
C GLY A 75 -8.39 15.84 25.78
N THR A 76 -9.03 16.54 24.84
CA THR A 76 -10.41 16.24 24.41
C THR A 76 -10.49 14.86 23.77
N LEU A 77 -9.54 14.51 22.90
CA LEU A 77 -9.48 13.21 22.24
C LEU A 77 -9.24 12.06 23.24
N THR A 78 -8.38 12.27 24.23
CA THR A 78 -8.11 11.30 25.30
C THR A 78 -9.36 11.05 26.15
N ALA A 79 -10.08 12.11 26.52
CA ALA A 79 -11.35 12.00 27.25
C ALA A 79 -12.42 11.26 26.44
N ALA A 80 -12.52 11.54 25.13
CA ALA A 80 -13.44 10.84 24.24
C ALA A 80 -13.12 9.34 24.17
N ALA A 81 -11.86 8.96 24.02
CA ALA A 81 -11.42 7.56 24.02
C ALA A 81 -11.78 6.83 25.33
N ALA A 82 -11.55 7.48 26.48
CA ALA A 82 -11.95 6.94 27.78
C ALA A 82 -13.48 6.73 27.89
N LEU A 83 -14.28 7.66 27.38
CA LEU A 83 -15.74 7.56 27.37
C LEU A 83 -16.26 6.47 26.40
N VAL A 84 -15.57 6.23 25.28
CA VAL A 84 -15.87 5.09 24.39
C VAL A 84 -15.65 3.76 25.12
N VAL A 85 -14.54 3.61 25.84
CA VAL A 85 -14.26 2.42 26.66
C VAL A 85 -15.31 2.27 27.76
N ALA A 86 -15.67 3.36 28.46
CA ALA A 86 -16.72 3.33 29.46
C ALA A 86 -18.08 2.92 28.86
N SER A 87 -18.39 3.35 27.64
CA SER A 87 -19.61 2.98 26.92
C SER A 87 -19.66 1.48 26.60
N LEU A 88 -18.53 0.88 26.21
CA LEU A 88 -18.40 -0.57 26.00
C LEU A 88 -18.59 -1.36 27.31
N VAL A 89 -18.05 -0.85 28.42
CA VAL A 89 -18.25 -1.45 29.76
C VAL A 89 -19.73 -1.38 30.16
N VAL A 90 -20.37 -0.23 30.00
CA VAL A 90 -21.80 -0.06 30.31
C VAL A 90 -22.68 -0.96 29.43
N ALA A 91 -22.37 -1.08 28.14
CA ALA A 91 -23.07 -2.01 27.25
C ALA A 91 -22.92 -3.47 27.71
N THR A 92 -21.71 -3.87 28.10
CA THR A 92 -21.44 -5.22 28.63
C THR A 92 -22.17 -5.50 29.95
N VAL A 93 -22.18 -4.52 30.86
CA VAL A 93 -22.92 -4.61 32.13
C VAL A 93 -24.42 -4.65 31.87
N SER A 94 -24.93 -3.83 30.94
CA SER A 94 -26.34 -3.86 30.55
C SER A 94 -26.74 -5.24 30.05
N PHE A 95 -25.92 -5.89 29.21
CA PHE A 95 -26.19 -7.23 28.71
C PHE A 95 -26.30 -8.24 29.85
N ARG A 96 -25.40 -8.16 30.84
CA ARG A 96 -25.42 -9.02 32.03
C ARG A 96 -26.64 -8.75 32.92
N LEU A 97 -27.10 -7.49 33.04
CA LEU A 97 -28.27 -7.10 33.84
C LEU A 97 -29.59 -7.48 33.18
N LEU A 98 -29.65 -7.44 31.85
CA LEU A 98 -30.83 -7.74 31.05
C LEU A 98 -31.04 -9.25 30.88
N ARG A 99 -29.96 -10.02 30.73
CA ARG A 99 -30.01 -11.48 30.58
C ARG A 99 -30.43 -12.16 31.89
N ALA A 100 -31.60 -12.83 31.89
CA ALA A 100 -32.02 -13.71 32.98
C ALA A 100 -31.67 -15.18 32.67
N VAL A 101 -31.20 -15.92 33.68
CA VAL A 101 -31.10 -17.39 33.62
C VAL A 101 -32.43 -18.03 34.03
N ASP A 102 -33.10 -17.46 35.04
CA ASP A 102 -34.49 -17.77 35.43
C ASP A 102 -35.35 -16.49 35.34
N PRO A 103 -36.09 -16.28 34.24
CA PRO A 103 -36.89 -15.09 34.05
C PRO A 103 -38.14 -15.11 34.94
N LYS A 104 -38.36 -14.03 35.70
CA LYS A 104 -39.68 -13.76 36.29
C LYS A 104 -40.61 -13.36 35.15
N SER A 105 -41.88 -13.80 35.16
CA SER A 105 -42.86 -13.40 34.15
C SER A 105 -42.90 -11.86 34.06
N PRO A 106 -42.38 -11.26 32.98
CA PRO A 106 -42.24 -9.81 32.91
C PRO A 106 -43.63 -9.22 32.76
N SER A 107 -43.97 -8.21 33.58
CA SER A 107 -45.23 -7.50 33.35
C SER A 107 -45.13 -6.77 32.01
N VAL A 108 -46.16 -6.90 31.17
CA VAL A 108 -46.26 -6.17 29.89
C VAL A 108 -46.05 -4.67 30.11
N ALA A 109 -46.54 -4.14 31.24
CA ALA A 109 -46.33 -2.76 31.65
C ALA A 109 -44.83 -2.38 31.79
N ARG A 110 -43.97 -3.25 32.32
CA ARG A 110 -42.52 -2.96 32.44
C ARG A 110 -41.81 -3.01 31.10
N LEU A 111 -42.20 -3.93 30.21
CA LEU A 111 -41.66 -4.00 28.86
C LEU A 111 -42.00 -2.73 28.07
N LEU A 112 -43.27 -2.31 28.09
CA LEU A 112 -43.73 -1.08 27.45
C LEU A 112 -43.10 0.16 28.08
N ALA A 113 -42.97 0.22 29.41
CA ALA A 113 -42.30 1.34 30.09
C ALA A 113 -40.82 1.44 29.68
N GLY A 114 -40.10 0.32 29.62
CA GLY A 114 -38.71 0.32 29.14
C GLY A 114 -38.58 0.76 27.67
N LEU A 115 -39.52 0.35 26.81
CA LEU A 115 -39.55 0.79 25.40
C LEU A 115 -39.81 2.31 25.30
N ALA A 116 -40.77 2.83 26.06
CA ALA A 116 -41.06 4.26 26.10
C ALA A 116 -39.87 5.08 26.62
N LEU A 117 -39.18 4.59 27.66
CA LEU A 117 -37.97 5.22 28.19
C LEU A 117 -36.81 5.19 27.18
N MET A 118 -36.62 4.07 26.47
CA MET A 118 -35.61 3.98 25.42
C MET A 118 -35.92 4.91 24.23
N ALA A 119 -37.18 4.97 23.80
CA ALA A 119 -37.62 5.92 22.77
C ALA A 119 -37.40 7.38 23.22
N GLY A 120 -37.72 7.69 24.48
CA GLY A 120 -37.40 8.98 25.08
C GLY A 120 -35.90 9.26 25.13
N ALA A 121 -35.07 8.26 25.48
CA ALA A 121 -33.62 8.40 25.50
C ALA A 121 -33.07 8.77 24.12
N ILE A 122 -33.59 8.16 23.05
CA ILE A 122 -33.26 8.50 21.66
C ILE A 122 -33.74 9.91 21.32
N TRP A 123 -34.98 10.26 21.65
CA TRP A 123 -35.58 11.57 21.35
C TRP A 123 -34.82 12.73 22.01
N PHE A 124 -34.37 12.56 23.25
CA PHE A 124 -33.62 13.57 24.00
C PHE A 124 -32.09 13.45 23.82
N ASN A 125 -31.62 12.56 22.94
CA ASN A 125 -30.21 12.48 22.57
C ASN A 125 -29.89 13.60 21.57
N PRO A 126 -29.07 14.60 21.93
CA PRO A 126 -28.78 15.72 21.05
C PRO A 126 -28.14 15.27 19.73
N GLY A 127 -27.22 14.30 19.75
CA GLY A 127 -26.64 13.75 18.52
C GLY A 127 -27.67 13.05 17.62
N ALA A 128 -28.77 12.52 18.18
CA ALA A 128 -29.86 11.98 17.36
C ALA A 128 -30.69 13.09 16.71
N GLY A 129 -30.90 14.21 17.40
CA GLY A 129 -31.54 15.41 16.85
C GLY A 129 -30.73 16.01 15.71
N ASP A 130 -29.43 16.17 15.91
CA ASP A 130 -28.48 16.67 14.92
C ASP A 130 -28.48 15.80 13.64
N LEU A 131 -28.37 14.47 13.81
CA LEU A 131 -28.43 13.54 12.69
C LEU A 131 -29.78 13.59 11.96
N ALA A 132 -30.89 13.79 12.68
CA ALA A 132 -32.20 13.95 12.06
C ALA A 132 -32.29 15.25 11.24
N GLN A 133 -31.72 16.34 11.74
CA GLN A 133 -31.64 17.62 11.03
C GLN A 133 -30.76 17.52 9.79
N LEU A 134 -29.60 16.86 9.89
CA LEU A 134 -28.74 16.58 8.74
C LEU A 134 -29.45 15.73 7.68
N ALA A 135 -30.16 14.69 8.10
CA ALA A 135 -30.94 13.85 7.18
C ALA A 135 -32.07 14.64 6.48
N ALA A 136 -32.74 15.54 7.19
CA ALA A 136 -33.73 16.43 6.60
C ALA A 136 -33.09 17.38 5.57
N ASN A 137 -31.96 18.00 5.90
CA ASN A 137 -31.21 18.88 5.01
C ASN A 137 -30.70 18.15 3.76
N ALA A 138 -30.21 16.91 3.91
CA ALA A 138 -29.75 16.08 2.80
C ALA A 138 -30.89 15.73 1.82
N ARG A 139 -32.11 15.48 2.31
CA ARG A 139 -33.29 15.25 1.46
C ARG A 139 -33.68 16.49 0.65
N LEU A 140 -33.59 17.68 1.26
CA LEU A 140 -33.82 18.95 0.56
C LEU A 140 -32.76 19.20 -0.52
N THR A 141 -31.52 18.78 -0.26
CA THR A 141 -30.41 18.90 -1.21
C THR A 141 -30.60 17.99 -2.43
N GLY A 142 -31.06 16.75 -2.23
CA GLY A 142 -31.24 15.77 -3.32
C GLY A 142 -32.48 15.97 -4.20
N THR A 143 -33.39 16.89 -3.88
CA THR A 143 -34.68 17.03 -4.59
C THR A 143 -34.75 18.19 -5.59
N ARG A 144 -33.79 19.13 -5.56
CA ARG A 144 -33.72 20.29 -6.47
C ARG A 144 -32.27 20.60 -6.85
N MET A 145 -31.69 19.78 -7.74
CA MET A 145 -30.31 19.92 -8.21
C MET A 145 -30.16 20.76 -9.51
N SER A 146 -31.25 21.30 -10.05
CA SER A 146 -31.23 22.14 -11.24
C SER A 146 -32.38 23.14 -11.22
N GLY A 147 -32.08 24.41 -11.45
CA GLY A 147 -33.06 25.50 -11.44
C GLY A 147 -32.41 26.89 -11.50
N PRO A 148 -33.18 27.95 -11.80
CA PRO A 148 -32.69 29.33 -11.73
C PRO A 148 -32.31 29.72 -10.28
N PRO A 149 -31.52 30.81 -10.10
CA PRO A 149 -31.23 31.33 -8.77
C PRO A 149 -32.51 31.55 -7.95
N PRO A 150 -32.49 31.22 -6.64
CA PRO A 150 -33.65 31.37 -5.77
C PRO A 150 -34.01 32.85 -5.56
N PRO A 151 -35.25 33.14 -5.13
CA PRO A 151 -35.65 34.52 -4.83
C PRO A 151 -34.66 35.23 -3.90
N HIS A 152 -34.40 36.51 -4.18
CA HIS A 152 -33.46 37.35 -3.43
C HIS A 152 -31.98 36.96 -3.52
N PHE A 153 -31.61 35.89 -4.21
CA PHE A 153 -30.21 35.63 -4.58
C PHE A 153 -29.86 36.42 -5.85
N VAL A 154 -28.83 37.27 -5.78
CA VAL A 154 -28.42 38.14 -6.89
C VAL A 154 -27.06 37.68 -7.44
N PRO A 155 -27.01 37.04 -8.62
CA PRO A 155 -25.75 36.80 -9.31
C PRO A 155 -25.22 38.12 -9.88
N VAL A 156 -23.90 38.36 -9.73
CA VAL A 156 -23.20 39.50 -10.31
C VAL A 156 -22.17 38.92 -11.26
N GLU A 157 -22.19 39.32 -12.53
CA GLU A 157 -21.26 38.79 -13.54
C GLU A 157 -20.14 39.77 -13.90
N ARG A 158 -20.35 41.07 -13.64
CA ARG A 158 -19.39 42.13 -13.98
C ARG A 158 -19.59 43.33 -13.07
N LEU A 159 -18.50 44.01 -12.74
CA LEU A 159 -18.51 45.28 -12.04
C LEU A 159 -18.47 46.46 -13.01
N GLU A 160 -19.09 47.56 -12.59
CA GLU A 160 -18.97 48.85 -13.25
C GLU A 160 -18.30 49.84 -12.29
N PHE A 161 -17.20 50.44 -12.74
CA PHE A 161 -16.46 51.47 -12.02
C PHE A 161 -16.71 52.84 -12.70
N PRO A 162 -17.56 53.71 -12.13
CA PRO A 162 -17.83 55.04 -12.71
C PRO A 162 -16.61 55.97 -12.65
N ASP A 163 -15.75 55.77 -11.65
CA ASP A 163 -14.51 56.49 -11.40
C ASP A 163 -13.35 55.50 -11.24
N ALA A 164 -12.12 55.98 -11.02
CA ALA A 164 -10.98 55.10 -10.78
C ALA A 164 -11.20 54.21 -9.53
N PRO A 165 -10.88 52.90 -9.62
CA PRO A 165 -11.03 51.98 -8.48
C PRO A 165 -10.12 52.37 -7.32
N ARG A 166 -10.57 52.10 -6.10
CA ARG A 166 -9.74 52.18 -4.89
C ARG A 166 -9.18 50.81 -4.53
N ASN A 167 -8.09 50.81 -3.78
CA ASN A 167 -7.52 49.61 -3.18
C ASN A 167 -8.35 49.17 -1.97
N PHE A 168 -8.20 47.92 -1.56
CA PHE A 168 -8.72 47.47 -0.27
C PHE A 168 -7.75 46.62 0.53
N VAL A 169 -7.89 46.70 1.85
CA VAL A 169 -7.33 45.75 2.80
C VAL A 169 -8.48 45.16 3.60
N LEU A 170 -8.63 43.84 3.59
CA LEU A 170 -9.62 43.12 4.39
C LEU A 170 -8.89 42.27 5.43
N LEU A 171 -8.94 42.71 6.68
CA LEU A 171 -8.32 42.05 7.83
C LEU A 171 -9.37 41.24 8.58
N TYR A 172 -9.30 39.92 8.45
CA TYR A 172 -10.04 39.00 9.31
C TYR A 172 -9.28 38.77 10.62
N LEU A 173 -9.97 39.01 11.73
CA LEU A 173 -9.48 38.68 13.06
C LEU A 173 -10.14 37.37 13.51
N GLU A 174 -9.37 36.28 13.49
CA GLU A 174 -9.80 34.92 13.87
C GLU A 174 -10.54 34.93 15.20
N SER A 175 -11.81 34.56 15.21
CA SER A 175 -12.63 34.45 16.44
C SER A 175 -12.73 35.74 17.28
N VAL A 176 -12.24 36.91 16.83
CA VAL A 176 -12.31 38.17 17.61
C VAL A 176 -13.65 38.84 17.37
N GLU A 177 -14.51 38.78 18.37
CA GLU A 177 -15.87 39.32 18.34
C GLU A 177 -15.96 40.77 18.83
N ARG A 178 -17.03 41.46 18.41
CA ARG A 178 -17.46 42.72 19.04
C ARG A 178 -17.76 42.53 20.54
N SER A 179 -18.23 41.34 20.92
CA SER A 179 -18.56 40.96 22.29
C SER A 179 -17.42 41.24 23.30
N TYR A 180 -16.17 41.19 22.86
CA TYR A 180 -15.00 41.46 23.69
C TYR A 180 -14.76 42.95 24.00
N LEU A 181 -15.42 43.87 23.28
CA LEU A 181 -15.38 45.33 23.55
C LEU A 181 -16.29 45.73 24.72
N ASP A 182 -17.13 44.81 25.22
CA ASP A 182 -18.02 45.08 26.35
C ASP A 182 -17.21 45.22 27.65
N GLU A 183 -16.92 46.45 28.06
CA GLU A 183 -16.16 46.75 29.28
C GLU A 183 -16.81 46.23 30.58
N ALA A 184 -18.13 46.01 30.60
CA ALA A 184 -18.79 45.44 31.77
C ALA A 184 -18.53 43.93 31.85
N ARG A 185 -18.53 43.24 30.70
CA ARG A 185 -18.18 41.83 30.64
C ARG A 185 -16.68 41.63 30.68
N PHE A 186 -15.85 42.36 29.95
CA PHE A 186 -14.41 42.17 29.74
C PHE A 186 -13.61 43.48 29.95
N PRO A 187 -13.46 43.96 31.20
CA PRO A 187 -12.87 45.25 31.48
C PRO A 187 -11.40 45.32 31.04
N GLY A 188 -11.09 46.25 30.14
CA GLY A 188 -9.75 46.47 29.61
C GLY A 188 -9.19 45.35 28.73
N LEU A 189 -10.04 44.48 28.15
CA LEU A 189 -9.58 43.38 27.31
C LEU A 189 -9.09 43.84 25.92
N MET A 190 -9.82 44.74 25.26
CA MET A 190 -9.46 45.24 23.92
C MET A 190 -9.38 46.77 23.88
N PRO A 191 -8.49 47.39 24.67
CA PRO A 191 -8.43 48.84 24.79
C PRO A 191 -8.00 49.54 23.49
N ASN A 192 -7.22 48.89 22.62
CA ASN A 192 -6.69 49.53 21.43
C ASN A 192 -7.73 49.60 20.29
N LEU A 193 -8.44 48.50 20.05
CA LEU A 193 -9.54 48.44 19.07
C LEU A 193 -10.72 49.30 19.54
N SER A 194 -11.04 49.33 20.85
CA SER A 194 -12.01 50.27 21.42
C SER A 194 -11.66 51.74 21.10
N ALA A 195 -10.38 52.11 21.19
CA ALA A 195 -9.93 53.46 20.85
C ALA A 195 -10.00 53.75 19.34
N LEU A 196 -9.70 52.74 18.50
CA LEU A 196 -9.80 52.86 17.04
C LEU A 196 -11.24 52.88 16.53
N GLU A 197 -12.18 52.28 17.24
CA GLU A 197 -13.60 52.28 16.89
C GLU A 197 -14.14 53.71 16.71
N ALA A 198 -13.68 54.65 17.53
CA ALA A 198 -14.05 56.07 17.43
C ALA A 198 -13.60 56.75 16.13
N ARG A 199 -12.69 56.13 15.37
CA ARG A 199 -12.19 56.58 14.06
C ARG A 199 -12.77 55.77 12.89
N ALA A 200 -13.65 54.80 13.17
CA ALA A 200 -14.20 53.90 12.17
C ALA A 200 -15.70 54.15 11.91
N ILE A 201 -16.20 53.63 10.81
CA ILE A 201 -17.60 53.23 10.71
C ILE A 201 -17.72 51.84 11.35
N SER A 202 -18.37 51.76 12.50
CA SER A 202 -18.53 50.53 13.27
C SER A 202 -19.98 50.03 13.17
N PHE A 203 -20.15 48.80 12.67
CA PHE A 203 -21.45 48.14 12.63
C PHE A 203 -21.63 47.30 13.89
N THR A 204 -22.72 47.54 14.63
CA THR A 204 -22.89 46.99 15.99
C THR A 204 -23.86 45.82 16.09
N ASP A 205 -24.53 45.47 14.99
CA ASP A 205 -25.51 44.39 14.94
C ASP A 205 -25.25 43.49 13.73
N ILE A 206 -24.10 42.82 13.73
CA ILE A 206 -23.71 41.83 12.70
C ILE A 206 -23.75 40.43 13.31
N SER A 207 -24.55 39.54 12.73
CA SER A 207 -24.71 38.16 13.17
C SER A 207 -24.20 37.16 12.14
N GLU A 208 -24.03 35.92 12.56
CA GLU A 208 -23.79 34.79 11.66
C GLU A 208 -25.11 34.21 11.15
N VAL A 209 -25.01 33.39 10.11
CA VAL A 209 -26.10 32.54 9.63
C VAL A 209 -25.64 31.09 9.58
N SER A 210 -26.59 30.16 9.43
CA SER A 210 -26.26 28.75 9.20
C SER A 210 -25.32 28.58 8.00
N GLY A 211 -24.14 27.99 8.23
CA GLY A 211 -23.11 27.82 7.20
C GLY A 211 -22.17 29.02 7.05
N SER A 212 -22.04 29.89 8.06
CA SER A 212 -21.02 30.96 8.10
C SER A 212 -20.21 31.00 9.41
N GLY A 213 -20.34 30.01 10.29
CA GLY A 213 -19.86 30.07 11.68
C GLY A 213 -18.49 29.43 11.96
N TRP A 214 -17.63 29.33 10.93
CA TRP A 214 -16.24 28.89 11.06
C TRP A 214 -15.40 29.57 9.97
N THR A 215 -14.08 29.65 10.13
CA THR A 215 -13.18 30.52 9.35
C THR A 215 -13.49 30.56 7.85
N ILE A 216 -13.35 29.44 7.13
CA ILE A 216 -13.59 29.41 5.68
C ILE A 216 -15.05 29.73 5.32
N ALA A 217 -16.02 29.34 6.15
CA ALA A 217 -17.42 29.66 5.90
C ALA A 217 -17.74 31.14 6.09
N GLY A 218 -17.14 31.80 7.08
CA GLY A 218 -17.23 33.25 7.28
C GLY A 218 -16.56 34.03 6.14
N MET A 219 -15.43 33.52 5.65
CA MET A 219 -14.73 34.07 4.48
C MET A 219 -15.57 33.91 3.22
N VAL A 220 -16.14 32.73 2.94
CA VAL A 220 -17.08 32.53 1.81
C VAL A 220 -18.30 33.44 1.94
N ALA A 221 -18.87 33.55 3.15
CA ALA A 221 -20.01 34.44 3.41
C ALA A 221 -19.69 35.88 3.01
N SER A 222 -18.58 36.41 3.49
CA SER A 222 -18.18 37.79 3.23
C SER A 222 -17.68 38.04 1.82
N GLN A 223 -16.98 37.08 1.20
CA GLN A 223 -16.41 37.21 -0.14
C GLN A 223 -17.41 36.94 -1.27
N CYS A 224 -18.41 36.08 -1.04
CA CYS A 224 -19.34 35.63 -2.08
C CYS A 224 -20.80 36.00 -1.77
N GLY A 225 -21.07 36.58 -0.60
CA GLY A 225 -22.41 36.99 -0.18
C GLY A 225 -23.38 35.82 0.06
N MET A 226 -22.87 34.63 0.40
CA MET A 226 -23.68 33.42 0.56
C MET A 226 -23.07 32.45 1.59
N PRO A 227 -23.88 31.63 2.29
CA PRO A 227 -23.34 30.66 3.24
C PRO A 227 -22.67 29.47 2.54
N LEU A 228 -21.70 28.85 3.21
CA LEU A 228 -21.03 27.64 2.76
C LEU A 228 -21.93 26.41 2.98
N ILE A 229 -22.68 26.04 1.95
CA ILE A 229 -23.55 24.87 1.95
C ILE A 229 -23.04 23.85 0.94
N GLY A 230 -22.91 22.60 1.37
CA GLY A 230 -22.38 21.51 0.56
C GLY A 230 -21.20 20.86 1.25
N SER A 231 -20.54 19.95 0.55
CA SER A 231 -19.66 18.99 1.18
C SER A 231 -18.22 19.05 0.67
N GLY A 232 -17.86 20.03 -0.15
CA GLY A 232 -16.54 20.05 -0.79
C GLY A 232 -16.31 18.97 -1.85
N ALA A 233 -17.36 18.52 -2.57
CA ALA A 233 -17.15 17.62 -3.70
C ALA A 233 -16.50 18.40 -4.86
N GLY A 234 -15.45 17.86 -5.48
CA GLY A 234 -14.69 18.56 -6.54
C GLY A 234 -13.54 19.41 -6.02
N LEU A 235 -12.63 18.81 -5.25
CA LEU A 235 -11.47 19.47 -4.63
C LEU A 235 -10.40 19.99 -5.62
N ASP A 236 -10.70 20.05 -6.92
CA ASP A 236 -9.90 20.73 -7.94
C ASP A 236 -10.16 22.24 -7.98
N ALA A 237 -11.37 22.70 -7.63
CA ALA A 237 -11.71 24.11 -7.47
C ALA A 237 -12.79 24.31 -6.39
N PHE A 238 -12.66 25.35 -5.58
CA PHE A 238 -13.55 25.57 -4.44
C PHE A 238 -14.83 26.29 -4.88
N LEU A 239 -16.01 25.81 -4.45
CA LEU A 239 -17.33 26.40 -4.83
C LEU A 239 -17.40 26.94 -6.27
N PRO A 240 -17.01 26.20 -7.31
CA PRO A 240 -16.55 26.89 -8.49
C PRO A 240 -17.70 27.39 -9.39
N GLY A 241 -18.96 27.20 -8.97
CA GLY A 241 -20.16 27.83 -9.54
C GLY A 241 -20.60 29.09 -8.79
N ALA A 242 -19.95 29.45 -7.69
CA ALA A 242 -20.15 30.70 -6.98
C ALA A 242 -19.38 31.84 -7.67
N THR A 243 -19.88 33.06 -7.50
CA THR A 243 -19.17 34.28 -7.88
C THR A 243 -18.80 35.02 -6.60
N CYS A 244 -17.51 35.28 -6.42
CA CYS A 244 -16.93 35.94 -5.28
C CYS A 244 -16.22 37.23 -5.71
N ILE A 245 -15.80 38.06 -4.75
CA ILE A 245 -15.16 39.37 -5.02
C ILE A 245 -13.95 39.23 -5.93
N GLY A 246 -13.12 38.19 -5.75
CA GLY A 246 -11.93 38.00 -6.57
C GLY A 246 -12.26 37.73 -8.05
N ASP A 247 -13.27 36.89 -8.34
CA ASP A 247 -13.75 36.65 -9.72
C ASP A 247 -14.20 37.93 -10.44
N LEU A 248 -14.68 38.90 -9.65
CA LEU A 248 -15.20 40.16 -10.16
C LEU A 248 -14.11 41.22 -10.37
N LEU A 249 -13.03 41.16 -9.57
CA LEU A 249 -11.96 42.16 -9.57
C LEU A 249 -10.74 41.77 -10.41
N ASP A 250 -10.41 40.48 -10.51
CA ASP A 250 -9.31 39.99 -11.34
C ASP A 250 -9.44 40.45 -12.80
N PRO A 251 -10.62 40.32 -13.47
CA PRO A 251 -10.79 40.83 -14.84
C PRO A 251 -10.69 42.36 -14.97
N GLN A 252 -10.69 43.10 -13.85
CA GLN A 252 -10.52 44.56 -13.79
C GLN A 252 -9.06 44.97 -13.54
N GLY A 253 -8.13 44.01 -13.45
CA GLY A 253 -6.69 44.23 -13.31
C GLY A 253 -6.23 44.52 -11.89
N PHE A 254 -6.94 44.03 -10.87
CA PHE A 254 -6.49 44.12 -9.48
C PHE A 254 -5.37 43.11 -9.18
N ASP A 255 -4.31 43.51 -8.47
CA ASP A 255 -3.39 42.56 -7.82
C ASP A 255 -4.02 42.08 -6.51
N LEU A 256 -4.47 40.83 -6.50
CA LEU A 256 -5.19 40.22 -5.39
C LEU A 256 -4.29 39.26 -4.61
N THR A 257 -4.10 39.55 -3.33
CA THR A 257 -3.26 38.74 -2.44
C THR A 257 -4.02 38.27 -1.20
N TYR A 258 -3.90 36.98 -0.88
CA TYR A 258 -4.28 36.40 0.40
C TYR A 258 -3.03 36.01 1.21
N LEU A 259 -2.97 36.41 2.47
CA LEU A 259 -1.97 35.96 3.45
C LEU A 259 -2.65 35.40 4.70
N GLY A 260 -2.27 34.19 5.12
CA GLY A 260 -2.72 33.60 6.38
C GLY A 260 -1.60 32.84 7.09
N GLY A 261 -1.60 32.85 8.42
CA GLY A 261 -0.57 32.16 9.21
C GLY A 261 -0.66 30.64 9.19
N ALA A 262 -1.83 30.09 8.88
CA ALA A 262 -2.12 28.65 8.87
C ALA A 262 -1.74 27.97 7.55
N ASP A 263 -1.78 26.64 7.56
CA ASP A 263 -1.64 25.83 6.34
C ASP A 263 -2.79 26.10 5.35
N LEU A 264 -2.46 26.24 4.06
CA LEU A 264 -3.40 26.50 2.97
C LEU A 264 -4.32 25.30 2.68
N ALA A 265 -3.84 24.07 2.90
CA ALA A 265 -4.63 22.86 2.71
C ALA A 265 -5.75 22.76 3.75
N PHE A 266 -5.52 23.28 4.96
CA PHE A 266 -6.51 23.18 6.03
C PHE A 266 -7.79 23.94 5.67
N ALA A 267 -8.92 23.21 5.76
CA ALA A 267 -10.27 23.70 5.47
C ALA A 267 -10.51 24.19 4.03
N GLY A 268 -9.56 23.97 3.10
CA GLY A 268 -9.68 24.35 1.69
C GLY A 268 -9.46 25.84 1.40
N LYS A 269 -8.81 26.59 2.30
CA LYS A 269 -8.60 28.05 2.14
C LYS A 269 -7.72 28.38 0.92
N GLY A 270 -6.65 27.62 0.70
CA GLY A 270 -5.79 27.79 -0.49
C GLY A 270 -6.58 27.63 -1.77
N ALA A 271 -7.26 26.47 -1.89
CA ALA A 271 -8.13 26.18 -3.03
C ALA A 271 -9.20 27.26 -3.25
N PHE A 272 -9.76 27.84 -2.19
CA PHE A 272 -10.72 28.95 -2.31
C PHE A 272 -10.12 30.16 -3.00
N TYR A 273 -9.02 30.72 -2.50
CA TYR A 273 -8.44 31.90 -3.11
C TYR A 273 -7.82 31.61 -4.48
N ASP A 274 -7.16 30.47 -4.65
CA ASP A 274 -6.54 30.06 -5.92
C ASP A 274 -7.57 29.93 -7.05
N SER A 275 -8.79 29.45 -6.73
CA SER A 275 -9.84 29.26 -7.72
C SER A 275 -10.74 30.47 -7.94
N HIS A 276 -10.56 31.55 -7.17
CA HIS A 276 -11.38 32.76 -7.24
C HIS A 276 -10.56 34.03 -7.54
N GLY A 277 -9.61 33.93 -8.47
CA GLY A 277 -8.93 35.08 -9.08
C GLY A 277 -7.83 35.73 -8.25
N PHE A 278 -7.33 35.11 -7.19
CA PHE A 278 -6.21 35.67 -6.43
C PHE A 278 -4.86 35.32 -7.08
N ASP A 279 -4.06 36.34 -7.39
CA ASP A 279 -2.73 36.18 -7.98
C ASP A 279 -1.73 35.50 -7.04
N ARG A 280 -1.89 35.77 -5.74
CA ARG A 280 -0.94 35.32 -4.72
C ARG A 280 -1.66 34.82 -3.48
N VAL A 281 -1.53 33.53 -3.21
CA VAL A 281 -2.10 32.85 -2.05
C VAL A 281 -0.95 32.28 -1.23
N VAL A 282 -0.74 32.80 -0.02
CA VAL A 282 0.45 32.49 0.78
C VAL A 282 0.02 32.04 2.17
N GLY A 283 0.53 30.88 2.60
CA GLY A 283 0.28 30.35 3.93
C GLY A 283 1.54 29.91 4.63
N ARG A 284 1.38 29.04 5.64
CA ARG A 284 2.48 28.56 6.48
C ARG A 284 3.68 28.05 5.70
N ALA A 285 3.48 27.25 4.65
CA ALA A 285 4.57 26.59 3.92
C ALA A 285 5.52 27.60 3.25
N GLU A 286 4.98 28.70 2.74
CA GLU A 286 5.75 29.77 2.10
C GLU A 286 6.30 30.77 3.13
N LEU A 287 5.56 31.03 4.22
CA LEU A 287 5.92 32.05 5.21
C LEU A 287 6.91 31.56 6.27
N GLN A 288 6.79 30.32 6.73
CA GLN A 288 7.62 29.78 7.82
C GLN A 288 9.13 29.82 7.48
N PRO A 289 9.59 29.51 6.25
CA PRO A 289 11.01 29.63 5.89
C PRO A 289 11.53 31.08 5.85
N LEU A 290 10.65 32.08 5.82
CA LEU A 290 11.00 33.50 5.82
C LEU A 290 11.15 34.08 7.22
N LEU A 291 10.82 33.32 8.26
CA LEU A 291 11.00 33.73 9.65
C LEU A 291 12.47 33.73 10.04
N ASP A 292 12.86 34.68 10.89
CA ASP A 292 14.18 34.69 11.52
C ASP A 292 14.42 33.41 12.35
N ASP A 293 13.34 32.88 12.93
CA ASP A 293 13.28 31.62 13.68
C ASP A 293 12.18 30.73 13.08
N PRO A 294 12.51 29.79 12.16
CA PRO A 294 11.51 28.92 11.53
C PRO A 294 10.75 28.01 12.50
N ASP A 295 11.24 27.81 13.73
CA ASP A 295 10.57 27.02 14.76
C ASP A 295 9.56 27.86 15.57
N TYR A 296 9.52 29.18 15.37
CA TYR A 296 8.58 30.07 16.03
C TYR A 296 7.19 30.04 15.36
N VAL A 297 6.53 28.89 15.54
CA VAL A 297 5.18 28.58 15.07
C VAL A 297 4.41 27.86 16.17
N ASN A 298 3.09 27.98 16.18
CA ASN A 298 2.20 27.23 17.06
C ASN A 298 1.62 25.99 16.34
N ASP A 299 0.74 25.26 17.02
CA ASP A 299 0.11 24.03 16.49
C ASP A 299 -0.63 24.25 15.16
N TRP A 300 -1.12 25.47 14.91
CA TRP A 300 -1.86 25.83 13.70
C TRP A 300 -1.01 26.52 12.64
N GLY A 301 0.02 27.26 13.02
CA GLY A 301 0.85 28.01 12.07
C GLY A 301 1.63 29.16 12.69
N LEU A 302 1.84 30.21 11.90
CA LEU A 302 2.58 31.40 12.33
C LEU A 302 1.83 32.16 13.43
N PHE A 303 2.59 32.73 14.35
CA PHE A 303 2.09 33.73 15.28
C PHE A 303 1.75 35.04 14.57
N ASP A 304 0.75 35.76 15.07
CA ASP A 304 0.25 37.00 14.45
C ASP A 304 1.32 38.08 14.32
N ASP A 305 2.25 38.20 15.28
CA ASP A 305 3.34 39.18 15.20
C ASP A 305 4.26 38.96 13.98
N SER A 306 4.44 37.70 13.58
CA SER A 306 5.19 37.33 12.39
C SER A 306 4.37 37.52 11.11
N LEU A 307 3.07 37.19 11.14
CA LEU A 307 2.17 37.41 10.02
C LEU A 307 2.02 38.90 9.68
N TYR A 308 1.81 39.76 10.68
CA TYR A 308 1.67 41.21 10.46
C TYR A 308 2.94 41.85 9.90
N ALA A 309 4.13 41.32 10.25
CA ALA A 309 5.39 41.79 9.67
C ALA A 309 5.44 41.52 8.16
N GLU A 310 5.01 40.33 7.70
CA GLU A 310 4.92 40.04 6.26
C GLU A 310 3.78 40.81 5.59
N ALA A 311 2.63 40.93 6.25
CA ALA A 311 1.50 41.70 5.73
C ALA A 311 1.87 43.17 5.48
N THR A 312 2.67 43.76 6.36
CA THR A 312 3.21 45.12 6.21
C THR A 312 4.11 45.21 4.98
N ARG A 313 5.05 44.26 4.81
CA ARG A 313 5.93 44.22 3.62
C ARG A 313 5.13 44.07 2.33
N ARG A 314 4.11 43.22 2.31
CA ARG A 314 3.26 43.01 1.13
C ARG A 314 2.41 44.24 0.83
N PHE A 315 1.83 44.88 1.86
CA PHE A 315 1.10 46.13 1.70
C PHE A 315 1.97 47.23 1.08
N ASP A 316 3.20 47.41 1.56
CA ASP A 316 4.13 48.40 1.01
C ASP A 316 4.49 48.12 -0.46
N ALA A 317 4.70 46.85 -0.80
CA ALA A 317 4.98 46.44 -2.17
C ALA A 317 3.79 46.70 -3.10
N LEU A 318 2.57 46.41 -2.65
CA LEU A 318 1.33 46.67 -3.40
C LEU A 318 1.07 48.17 -3.56
N ALA A 319 1.22 48.94 -2.47
CA ALA A 319 1.03 50.38 -2.46
C ALA A 319 2.05 51.15 -3.31
N GLY A 320 3.21 50.54 -3.61
CA GLY A 320 4.22 51.10 -4.50
C GLY A 320 4.01 50.80 -5.98
N ALA A 321 3.02 49.96 -6.34
CA ALA A 321 2.71 49.57 -7.72
C ALA A 321 1.62 50.48 -8.33
N ASP A 322 1.51 50.47 -9.67
CA ASP A 322 0.52 51.26 -10.41
C ASP A 322 -0.86 50.58 -10.51
N ALA A 323 -0.94 49.26 -10.28
CA ALA A 323 -2.18 48.49 -10.36
C ALA A 323 -3.03 48.68 -9.09
N PRO A 324 -4.37 48.72 -9.19
CA PRO A 324 -5.21 48.65 -8.00
C PRO A 324 -5.00 47.30 -7.29
N PHE A 325 -5.13 47.26 -5.97
CA PHE A 325 -4.83 46.04 -5.21
C PHE A 325 -5.89 45.68 -4.17
N GLY A 326 -5.93 44.39 -3.85
CA GLY A 326 -6.68 43.83 -2.73
C GLY A 326 -5.76 42.98 -1.86
N LEU A 327 -5.67 43.30 -0.57
CA LEU A 327 -4.94 42.49 0.41
C LEU A 327 -5.91 41.89 1.43
N VAL A 328 -6.04 40.57 1.43
CA VAL A 328 -6.85 39.82 2.40
C VAL A 328 -5.95 39.12 3.39
N LEU A 329 -6.18 39.36 4.68
CA LEU A 329 -5.38 38.83 5.79
C LEU A 329 -6.25 38.02 6.74
N LEU A 330 -5.72 36.92 7.26
CA LEU A 330 -6.37 36.14 8.33
C LEU A 330 -5.39 35.87 9.47
N THR A 331 -5.69 36.42 10.65
CA THR A 331 -4.94 36.16 11.89
C THR A 331 -5.19 34.75 12.43
N LEU A 332 -4.44 34.32 13.44
CA LEU A 332 -4.47 32.94 13.94
C LEU A 332 -4.36 32.81 15.47
N ASP A 333 -3.74 33.75 16.17
CA ASP A 333 -3.39 33.60 17.60
C ASP A 333 -4.61 33.33 18.49
N THR A 334 -5.78 33.81 18.11
CA THR A 334 -7.04 33.64 18.86
C THR A 334 -7.80 32.35 18.52
N HIS A 335 -7.17 31.41 17.79
CA HIS A 335 -7.78 30.12 17.50
C HIS A 335 -7.99 29.29 18.77
N HIS A 336 -9.17 28.68 18.88
CA HIS A 336 -9.56 27.81 20.01
C HIS A 336 -8.69 26.53 20.09
N PRO A 337 -8.64 25.83 21.24
CA PRO A 337 -9.43 26.05 22.46
C PRO A 337 -8.79 27.01 23.48
N PHE A 338 -7.49 27.31 23.34
CA PHE A 338 -6.72 28.05 24.35
C PHE A 338 -6.18 29.40 23.86
N GLY A 339 -6.08 29.62 22.55
CA GLY A 339 -5.33 30.76 21.99
C GLY A 339 -3.82 30.62 22.18
N PHE A 340 -3.06 31.42 21.44
CA PHE A 340 -1.61 31.39 21.36
C PHE A 340 -1.10 32.83 21.45
N THR A 341 -0.52 33.21 22.60
CA THR A 341 -0.01 34.57 22.76
C THR A 341 1.33 34.74 22.05
N SER A 342 1.39 35.62 21.03
CA SER A 342 2.64 36.05 20.39
C SER A 342 3.72 36.48 21.41
N ARG A 343 4.98 36.13 21.16
CA ARG A 343 6.17 36.47 21.96
C ARG A 343 6.29 37.97 22.22
N SER A 344 5.91 38.80 21.25
CA SER A 344 5.90 40.26 21.39
C SER A 344 4.91 40.81 22.44
N CYS A 345 3.97 39.99 22.93
CA CYS A 345 3.02 40.33 23.99
C CYS A 345 3.29 39.62 25.33
N ALA A 346 4.33 38.78 25.43
CA ALA A 346 4.50 37.87 26.56
C ALA A 346 4.68 38.58 27.92
N ASP A 347 5.10 39.85 27.92
CA ASP A 347 5.28 40.68 29.11
C ASP A 347 4.04 41.49 29.51
N GLN A 348 2.94 41.38 28.77
CA GLN A 348 1.70 42.13 28.94
C GLN A 348 0.47 41.21 29.05
N PRO A 349 0.38 40.37 30.09
CA PRO A 349 -0.78 39.51 30.29
C PRO A 349 -2.03 40.33 30.61
N TYR A 350 -3.19 39.83 30.19
CA TYR A 350 -4.48 40.39 30.58
C TYR A 350 -4.83 39.98 32.02
N SER A 351 -5.11 40.96 32.88
CA SER A 351 -5.44 40.76 34.29
C SER A 351 -4.36 39.95 35.03
N THR A 352 -4.68 38.76 35.55
CA THR A 352 -3.72 37.87 36.23
C THR A 352 -2.91 36.99 35.28
N GLY A 353 -3.28 36.94 33.99
CA GLY A 353 -2.69 36.05 33.00
C GLY A 353 -3.18 34.59 33.07
N GLU A 354 -4.11 34.24 33.96
CA GLU A 354 -4.56 32.85 34.17
C GLU A 354 -5.39 32.28 33.00
N ASN A 355 -6.05 33.13 32.20
CA ASN A 355 -6.84 32.70 31.06
C ASN A 355 -6.06 32.93 29.77
N GLU A 356 -5.43 31.87 29.26
CA GLU A 356 -4.58 31.89 28.06
C GLU A 356 -5.32 32.47 26.84
N PHE A 357 -6.62 32.16 26.70
CA PHE A 357 -7.41 32.63 25.57
C PHE A 357 -7.63 34.14 25.63
N LEU A 358 -7.92 34.69 26.82
CA LEU A 358 -8.06 36.13 26.98
C LEU A 358 -6.72 36.87 26.84
N ASN A 359 -5.59 36.24 27.16
CA ASN A 359 -4.27 36.82 26.85
C ASN A 359 -4.05 36.89 25.33
N ALA A 360 -4.43 35.84 24.59
CA ALA A 360 -4.34 35.85 23.13
C ALA A 360 -5.23 36.94 22.52
N VAL A 361 -6.48 37.11 22.99
CA VAL A 361 -7.38 38.20 22.55
C VAL A 361 -6.78 39.58 22.87
N HIS A 362 -6.19 39.76 24.06
CA HIS A 362 -5.53 41.02 24.41
C HIS A 362 -4.31 41.33 23.53
N CYS A 363 -3.55 40.29 23.16
CA CYS A 363 -2.44 40.42 22.24
C CYS A 363 -2.91 40.75 20.81
N ALA A 364 -3.96 40.07 20.33
CA ALA A 364 -4.57 40.33 19.03
C ALA A 364 -5.10 41.77 18.92
N ASP A 365 -5.72 42.31 19.98
CA ASP A 365 -6.13 43.71 20.06
C ASP A 365 -4.95 44.67 19.81
N ARG A 366 -3.82 44.44 20.47
CA ARG A 366 -2.62 45.28 20.32
C ARG A 366 -2.05 45.20 18.90
N LEU A 367 -1.78 43.99 18.43
CA LEU A 367 -1.14 43.75 17.13
C LEU A 367 -2.02 44.22 15.96
N ALA A 368 -3.32 43.92 16.00
CA ALA A 368 -4.26 44.41 14.99
C ALA A 368 -4.31 45.95 14.99
N ALA A 369 -4.36 46.59 16.16
CA ALA A 369 -4.37 48.04 16.24
C ALA A 369 -3.09 48.69 15.70
N GLU A 370 -1.93 48.07 15.89
CA GLU A 370 -0.66 48.52 15.30
C GLU A 370 -0.70 48.47 13.77
N PHE A 371 -1.15 47.35 13.19
CA PHE A 371 -1.29 47.22 11.74
C PHE A 371 -2.37 48.15 11.16
N ILE A 372 -3.52 48.29 11.82
CA ILE A 372 -4.58 49.23 11.41
C ILE A 372 -4.03 50.66 11.37
N ARG A 373 -3.33 51.10 12.43
CA ARG A 373 -2.70 52.44 12.46
C ARG A 373 -1.70 52.60 11.33
N TYR A 374 -0.86 51.59 11.09
CA TYR A 374 0.11 51.59 9.98
C TYR A 374 -0.58 51.85 8.63
N VAL A 375 -1.64 51.11 8.32
CA VAL A 375 -2.37 51.25 7.05
C VAL A 375 -3.05 52.62 6.94
N ILE A 376 -3.77 53.08 7.97
CA ILE A 376 -4.53 54.34 7.89
C ILE A 376 -3.65 55.60 7.95
N GLU A 377 -2.41 55.48 8.44
CA GLU A 377 -1.42 56.56 8.47
C GLU A 377 -0.51 56.55 7.22
N SER A 378 -0.58 55.49 6.41
CA SER A 378 0.16 55.40 5.15
C SER A 378 -0.33 56.43 4.13
N PRO A 379 0.59 57.02 3.31
CA PRO A 379 0.20 57.88 2.18
C PRO A 379 -0.75 57.21 1.18
N ALA A 380 -0.73 55.88 1.08
CA ALA A 380 -1.62 55.12 0.20
C ALA A 380 -3.08 55.11 0.68
N PHE A 381 -3.35 55.40 1.95
CA PHE A 381 -4.69 55.33 2.53
C PHE A 381 -5.71 56.27 1.85
N LYS A 382 -5.25 57.36 1.24
CA LYS A 382 -6.11 58.27 0.45
C LYS A 382 -6.90 57.56 -0.65
N ASP A 383 -6.37 56.44 -1.17
CA ASP A 383 -6.92 55.63 -2.25
C ASP A 383 -7.19 54.18 -1.78
N THR A 384 -7.25 53.92 -0.47
CA THR A 384 -7.41 52.57 0.10
C THR A 384 -8.52 52.52 1.15
N VAL A 385 -9.35 51.48 1.10
CA VAL A 385 -10.36 51.18 2.12
C VAL A 385 -9.87 50.02 2.99
N LEU A 386 -9.87 50.19 4.32
CA LEU A 386 -9.52 49.13 5.27
C LEU A 386 -10.79 48.63 5.96
N ILE A 387 -11.04 47.34 5.88
CA ILE A 387 -12.15 46.65 6.55
C ILE A 387 -11.54 45.67 7.56
N VAL A 388 -11.97 45.78 8.82
CA VAL A 388 -11.60 44.87 9.90
C VAL A 388 -12.85 44.11 10.30
N ALA A 389 -12.82 42.80 10.15
CA ALA A 389 -13.98 41.95 10.38
C ALA A 389 -13.62 40.73 11.23
N SER A 390 -14.56 40.24 12.02
CA SER A 390 -14.50 38.83 12.45
C SER A 390 -14.66 37.94 11.22
N ASP A 391 -13.93 36.83 11.19
CA ASP A 391 -14.30 35.72 10.33
C ASP A 391 -15.56 35.02 10.86
N HIS A 392 -15.60 34.77 12.18
CA HIS A 392 -16.74 34.20 12.91
C HIS A 392 -16.69 34.54 14.41
N LEU A 393 -17.75 34.17 15.14
CA LEU A 393 -17.82 34.20 16.59
C LEU A 393 -16.89 33.14 17.17
N ALA A 394 -16.28 33.42 18.33
CA ALA A 394 -15.34 32.52 18.97
C ALA A 394 -15.93 31.13 19.21
N MET A 395 -15.21 30.11 18.73
CA MET A 395 -15.53 28.71 18.99
C MET A 395 -15.29 28.35 20.48
N PRO A 396 -15.80 27.21 20.99
CA PRO A 396 -15.68 26.86 22.41
C PRO A 396 -14.25 26.98 22.95
N ASN A 397 -14.08 27.83 23.96
CA ASN A 397 -12.77 28.21 24.50
C ASN A 397 -12.82 28.45 26.04
N LEU A 398 -11.69 28.83 26.63
CA LEU A 398 -11.55 29.07 28.07
C LEU A 398 -12.38 30.26 28.61
N ALA A 399 -12.93 31.12 27.76
CA ALA A 399 -13.77 32.26 28.12
C ALA A 399 -15.28 32.04 27.83
N GLN A 400 -15.68 30.81 27.48
CA GLN A 400 -17.05 30.48 27.06
C GLN A 400 -18.14 31.00 28.02
N ASP A 401 -18.05 30.66 29.31
CA ASP A 401 -19.07 31.03 30.31
C ASP A 401 -19.29 32.56 30.38
N ARG A 402 -18.23 33.34 30.12
CA ARG A 402 -18.24 34.80 30.15
C ARG A 402 -18.78 35.40 28.86
N LEU A 403 -18.48 34.78 27.72
CA LEU A 403 -19.05 35.13 26.42
C LEU A 403 -20.57 34.91 26.40
N GLU A 404 -21.02 33.73 26.85
CA GLU A 404 -22.43 33.33 26.88
C GLU A 404 -23.28 34.11 27.90
N ALA A 405 -22.67 34.91 28.77
CA ALA A 405 -23.38 35.73 29.75
C ALA A 405 -24.12 36.94 29.15
N GLY A 406 -23.98 37.21 27.85
CA GLY A 406 -24.70 38.26 27.14
C GLY A 406 -24.76 38.02 25.64
N ASP A 407 -25.42 38.93 24.91
CA ASP A 407 -25.53 38.83 23.46
C ASP A 407 -24.14 38.89 22.79
N ARG A 408 -24.02 38.16 21.69
CA ARG A 408 -22.78 38.03 20.91
C ARG A 408 -22.98 38.57 19.49
N SER A 409 -21.96 39.23 18.95
CA SER A 409 -21.98 39.78 17.60
C SER A 409 -20.58 39.83 16.99
N ASN A 410 -20.51 39.71 15.67
CA ASN A 410 -19.26 39.85 14.92
C ASN A 410 -18.80 41.31 14.93
N LEU A 411 -17.49 41.49 14.96
CA LEU A 411 -16.84 42.77 14.76
C LEU A 411 -16.87 43.14 13.27
N LEU A 412 -17.23 44.38 12.97
CA LEU A 412 -17.08 44.96 11.64
C LEU A 412 -16.80 46.46 11.77
N MET A 413 -15.56 46.85 11.45
CA MET A 413 -15.10 48.23 11.39
C MET A 413 -14.63 48.56 9.98
N VAL A 414 -15.00 49.72 9.48
CA VAL A 414 -14.58 50.24 8.17
C VAL A 414 -13.86 51.57 8.35
N PHE A 415 -12.67 51.66 7.77
CA PHE A 415 -11.89 52.89 7.68
C PHE A 415 -11.80 53.27 6.20
N ALA A 416 -12.44 54.39 5.85
CA ALA A 416 -12.41 54.94 4.50
C ALA A 416 -12.06 56.44 4.57
N PRO A 417 -11.21 56.96 3.67
CA PRO A 417 -10.66 58.31 3.77
C PRO A 417 -11.74 59.41 3.66
N ASP A 418 -12.83 59.14 2.94
CA ASP A 418 -13.87 60.14 2.62
C ASP A 418 -15.17 59.97 3.41
N LEU A 419 -15.22 58.99 4.33
CA LEU A 419 -16.41 58.76 5.15
C LEU A 419 -16.14 59.11 6.62
N PRO A 420 -17.01 59.89 7.27
CA PRO A 420 -16.84 60.20 8.69
C PRO A 420 -17.06 58.97 9.56
N PRO A 421 -16.37 58.86 10.71
CA PRO A 421 -16.64 57.82 11.71
C PRO A 421 -18.12 57.82 12.14
N ALA A 422 -18.70 56.63 12.30
CA ALA A 422 -20.11 56.48 12.66
C ALA A 422 -20.36 55.12 13.34
N THR A 423 -21.30 55.08 14.27
CA THR A 423 -21.80 53.82 14.85
C THR A 423 -23.14 53.47 14.19
N ILE A 424 -23.20 52.35 13.49
CA ILE A 424 -24.36 51.93 12.69
C ILE A 424 -24.99 50.66 13.29
N PRO A 425 -26.18 50.75 13.91
CA PRO A 425 -26.87 49.59 14.49
C PRO A 425 -27.79 48.88 13.47
N LYS A 426 -27.46 48.94 12.18
CA LYS A 426 -28.26 48.30 11.12
C LYS A 426 -28.11 46.78 11.25
N PRO A 427 -29.21 46.00 11.36
CA PRO A 427 -29.11 44.55 11.41
C PRO A 427 -28.51 44.02 10.11
N GLY A 428 -27.39 43.31 10.22
CA GLY A 428 -26.68 42.72 9.09
C GLY A 428 -26.05 41.39 9.46
N THR A 429 -25.34 40.81 8.50
CA THR A 429 -24.62 39.54 8.62
C THR A 429 -23.28 39.62 7.92
N THR A 430 -22.42 38.61 8.10
CA THR A 430 -21.15 38.51 7.38
C THR A 430 -21.33 38.50 5.86
N LEU A 431 -22.50 38.09 5.35
CA LEU A 431 -22.83 38.06 3.91
C LEU A 431 -22.88 39.46 3.28
N ASP A 432 -23.12 40.48 4.10
CA ASP A 432 -23.32 41.85 3.66
C ASP A 432 -21.99 42.60 3.44
N ILE A 433 -20.85 42.01 3.85
CA ILE A 433 -19.51 42.63 3.77
C ILE A 433 -19.07 42.82 2.32
N GLY A 434 -19.21 41.80 1.47
CA GLY A 434 -18.76 41.85 0.08
C GLY A 434 -19.43 42.94 -0.77
N PRO A 435 -20.76 43.03 -0.85
CA PRO A 435 -21.41 44.11 -1.61
C PRO A 435 -21.10 45.50 -1.04
N MET A 436 -20.94 45.64 0.28
CA MET A 436 -20.48 46.89 0.90
C MET A 436 -19.04 47.24 0.49
N LEU A 437 -18.12 46.28 0.52
CA LEU A 437 -16.73 46.45 0.09
C LEU A 437 -16.67 46.92 -1.36
N LEU A 438 -17.36 46.22 -2.26
CA LEU A 438 -17.43 46.56 -3.69
C LEU A 438 -17.93 48.00 -3.90
N GLY A 439 -18.98 48.41 -3.18
CA GLY A 439 -19.47 49.79 -3.19
C GLY A 439 -18.43 50.80 -2.72
N LEU A 440 -17.70 50.50 -1.63
CA LEU A 440 -16.67 51.36 -1.04
C LEU A 440 -15.44 51.56 -1.94
N ILE A 441 -15.10 50.57 -2.76
CA ILE A 441 -13.95 50.66 -3.68
C ILE A 441 -14.30 51.30 -5.02
N GLY A 442 -15.54 51.77 -5.19
CA GLY A 442 -15.98 52.49 -6.39
C GLY A 442 -16.79 51.68 -7.39
N ALA A 443 -17.25 50.47 -7.04
CA ALA A 443 -18.17 49.67 -7.86
C ALA A 443 -19.54 49.50 -7.15
N PRO A 444 -20.50 50.43 -7.33
CA PRO A 444 -21.80 50.40 -6.65
C PRO A 444 -22.54 49.06 -6.85
N THR A 445 -22.54 48.22 -5.81
CA THR A 445 -23.07 46.86 -5.86
C THR A 445 -24.13 46.67 -4.76
N PRO A 446 -25.43 46.91 -5.04
CA PRO A 446 -26.46 46.89 -4.01
C PRO A 446 -26.69 45.50 -3.39
N ALA A 447 -26.32 44.43 -4.11
CA ALA A 447 -26.44 43.05 -3.66
C ALA A 447 -25.42 42.14 -4.36
N LEU A 448 -24.94 41.12 -3.62
CA LEU A 448 -24.14 40.00 -4.12
C LEU A 448 -24.62 38.75 -3.39
N GLY A 449 -25.10 37.75 -4.12
CA GLY A 449 -25.78 36.59 -3.52
C GLY A 449 -26.97 37.03 -2.65
N PHE A 450 -26.97 36.62 -1.38
CA PHE A 450 -27.92 37.07 -0.37
C PHE A 450 -27.46 38.33 0.38
N GLY A 451 -26.20 38.73 0.26
CA GLY A 451 -25.66 39.95 0.85
C GLY A 451 -26.30 41.22 0.29
N ARG A 452 -26.42 42.25 1.12
CA ARG A 452 -26.89 43.60 0.77
C ARG A 452 -25.89 44.63 1.27
N ASP A 453 -25.66 45.68 0.49
CA ASP A 453 -24.81 46.77 0.92
C ASP A 453 -25.31 47.37 2.26
N LEU A 454 -24.46 47.31 3.28
CA LEU A 454 -24.76 47.82 4.62
C LEU A 454 -24.89 49.34 4.65
N LEU A 455 -24.20 50.06 3.77
CA LEU A 455 -24.24 51.53 3.68
C LEU A 455 -25.43 52.04 2.86
N ALA A 456 -26.07 51.17 2.07
CA ALA A 456 -27.29 51.53 1.35
C ALA A 456 -28.46 51.80 2.31
N ASN A 457 -29.33 52.75 1.95
CA ASN A 457 -30.53 53.06 2.74
C ASN A 457 -31.60 51.93 2.75
N ALA A 458 -31.43 50.89 1.94
CA ALA A 458 -32.33 49.74 1.90
C ALA A 458 -32.11 48.78 3.10
N PRO A 459 -33.15 48.06 3.55
CA PRO A 459 -32.99 47.01 4.56
C PRO A 459 -32.14 45.84 4.03
N THR A 460 -31.38 45.19 4.91
CA THR A 460 -30.73 43.91 4.63
C THR A 460 -31.76 42.79 4.61
N LEU A 461 -31.38 41.60 4.12
CA LEU A 461 -32.26 40.42 4.19
C LEU A 461 -32.47 39.91 5.63
N ARG A 462 -31.54 40.19 6.55
CA ARG A 462 -31.73 39.88 7.98
C ARG A 462 -32.82 40.75 8.60
N GLY A 463 -32.87 42.04 8.28
CA GLY A 463 -33.87 42.99 8.79
C GLY A 463 -35.20 42.99 8.02
N GLY A 464 -35.30 42.28 6.89
CA GLY A 464 -36.46 42.24 6.00
C GLY A 464 -37.36 41.00 6.16
N ALA A 465 -38.45 40.95 5.40
CA ALA A 465 -39.33 39.79 5.28
C ALA A 465 -39.36 39.27 3.83
N PRO A 466 -39.26 37.94 3.58
CA PRO A 466 -38.99 36.88 4.56
C PRO A 466 -37.57 36.98 5.13
N GLY A 467 -37.35 36.50 6.36
CA GLY A 467 -36.04 36.58 7.02
C GLY A 467 -34.97 35.71 6.33
N LEU A 468 -33.70 36.07 6.50
CA LEU A 468 -32.56 35.45 5.80
C LEU A 468 -32.40 33.93 6.07
N GLU A 469 -32.59 33.44 7.29
CA GLU A 469 -32.43 32.00 7.61
C GLU A 469 -33.46 31.11 6.89
N GLU A 470 -34.70 31.60 6.71
CA GLU A 470 -35.73 30.91 5.95
C GLU A 470 -35.34 30.82 4.47
N LEU A 471 -34.85 31.94 3.90
CA LEU A 471 -34.35 31.98 2.53
C LEU A 471 -33.18 31.02 2.30
N ILE A 472 -32.22 30.94 3.24
CA ILE A 472 -31.10 30.00 3.17
C ILE A 472 -31.61 28.56 3.24
N GLY A 473 -32.53 28.26 4.16
CA GLY A 473 -33.15 26.95 4.30
C GLY A 473 -33.81 26.45 3.01
N ASP A 474 -34.61 27.29 2.37
CA ASP A 474 -35.30 27.00 1.11
C ASP A 474 -34.35 26.89 -0.10
N SER A 475 -33.18 27.53 0.00
CA SER A 475 -32.18 27.62 -1.07
C SER A 475 -31.08 26.56 -1.00
N ARG A 476 -31.08 25.69 0.02
CA ARG A 476 -30.02 24.68 0.23
C ARG A 476 -29.75 23.79 -0.98
N GLY A 477 -30.81 23.39 -1.71
CA GLY A 477 -30.67 22.60 -2.94
C GLY A 477 -29.85 23.33 -4.00
N TYR A 478 -30.18 24.59 -4.28
CA TYR A 478 -29.42 25.43 -5.21
C TYR A 478 -27.99 25.69 -4.73
N LEU A 479 -27.78 26.07 -3.48
CA LEU A 479 -26.44 26.36 -2.95
C LEU A 479 -25.51 25.14 -3.04
N ALA A 480 -26.03 23.93 -2.82
CA ALA A 480 -25.26 22.72 -2.99
C ALA A 480 -24.85 22.45 -4.45
N THR A 481 -25.61 22.92 -5.45
CA THR A 481 -25.24 22.78 -6.87
C THR A 481 -24.04 23.64 -7.27
N LEU A 482 -23.69 24.64 -6.47
CA LEU A 482 -22.49 25.46 -6.72
C LEU A 482 -21.20 24.64 -6.58
N TRP A 483 -21.27 23.48 -5.91
CA TRP A 483 -20.21 22.46 -5.85
C TRP A 483 -20.26 21.42 -6.98
N ALA A 484 -21.33 21.38 -7.79
CA ALA A 484 -21.47 20.33 -8.80
C ALA A 484 -20.49 20.56 -9.96
N PHE A 485 -19.93 19.46 -10.48
CA PHE A 485 -19.14 19.48 -11.70
C PHE A 485 -19.99 19.90 -12.91
N PRO A 486 -19.41 20.62 -13.89
CA PRO A 486 -20.08 20.83 -15.17
C PRO A 486 -20.40 19.48 -15.82
N GLN A 487 -21.58 19.36 -16.42
CA GLN A 487 -22.04 18.12 -17.04
C GLN A 487 -21.83 18.17 -18.55
N LEU A 488 -21.61 17.02 -19.18
CA LEU A 488 -21.39 16.90 -20.62
C LEU A 488 -22.64 17.15 -21.48
N ALA A 489 -23.81 17.33 -20.85
CA ALA A 489 -25.09 17.48 -21.56
C ALA A 489 -25.14 18.69 -22.51
N ASP A 490 -24.38 19.75 -22.21
CA ASP A 490 -24.29 20.95 -23.04
C ASP A 490 -23.17 20.88 -24.10
N GLY A 491 -22.47 19.74 -24.20
CA GLY A 491 -21.32 19.57 -25.10
C GLY A 491 -20.03 20.25 -24.61
N ILE A 492 -19.04 20.30 -25.50
CA ILE A 492 -17.71 20.87 -25.25
C ILE A 492 -17.40 21.89 -26.34
N ILE A 493 -17.06 23.13 -25.97
CA ILE A 493 -16.71 24.19 -26.92
C ILE A 493 -15.27 24.64 -26.67
N SER A 494 -14.41 24.63 -27.68
CA SER A 494 -13.05 25.19 -27.54
C SER A 494 -13.04 26.70 -27.80
N ASP A 495 -12.42 27.45 -26.91
CA ASP A 495 -12.13 28.88 -27.01
C ASP A 495 -10.61 29.08 -27.18
N PRO A 496 -10.09 29.05 -28.43
CA PRO A 496 -8.65 29.10 -28.68
C PRO A 496 -8.04 30.48 -28.40
N GLU A 497 -8.84 31.56 -28.37
CA GLU A 497 -8.35 32.89 -28.01
C GLU A 497 -8.05 32.98 -26.51
N ALA A 498 -8.91 32.39 -25.68
CA ALA A 498 -8.68 32.28 -24.24
C ALA A 498 -7.75 31.12 -23.84
N GLY A 499 -7.54 30.15 -24.74
CA GLY A 499 -6.82 28.91 -24.41
C GLY A 499 -7.62 27.98 -23.49
N GLU A 500 -8.95 28.03 -23.59
CA GLU A 500 -9.89 27.37 -22.68
C GLU A 500 -10.86 26.45 -23.42
N VAL A 501 -11.59 25.64 -22.65
CA VAL A 501 -12.68 24.80 -23.10
C VAL A 501 -13.90 25.05 -22.21
N ILE A 502 -15.06 25.25 -22.83
CA ILE A 502 -16.31 25.59 -22.16
C ILE A 502 -17.18 24.33 -22.06
N LEU A 503 -17.62 23.99 -20.85
CA LEU A 503 -18.62 22.96 -20.55
C LEU A 503 -19.80 23.60 -19.81
N GLY A 504 -20.94 23.72 -20.48
CA GLY A 504 -22.10 24.43 -19.97
C GLY A 504 -21.75 25.88 -19.64
N ARG A 505 -21.74 26.23 -18.34
CA ARG A 505 -21.35 27.56 -17.84
C ARG A 505 -19.90 27.65 -17.35
N ARG A 506 -19.15 26.56 -17.33
CA ARG A 506 -17.78 26.51 -16.81
C ARG A 506 -16.75 26.63 -17.91
N ARG A 507 -15.66 27.33 -17.64
CA ARG A 507 -14.44 27.39 -18.45
C ARG A 507 -13.37 26.53 -17.77
N LEU A 508 -12.71 25.66 -18.53
CA LEU A 508 -11.64 24.78 -18.08
C LEU A 508 -10.40 25.04 -18.93
N LYS A 509 -9.23 25.05 -18.31
CA LYS A 509 -7.96 25.18 -19.02
C LYS A 509 -7.36 23.80 -19.30
N PRO A 510 -7.15 23.39 -20.57
CA PRO A 510 -6.43 22.16 -20.87
C PRO A 510 -4.97 22.21 -20.39
N PRO A 511 -4.37 21.06 -20.00
CA PRO A 511 -4.94 19.72 -20.15
C PRO A 511 -5.85 19.35 -18.97
N ALA A 512 -6.97 18.70 -19.27
CA ALA A 512 -8.01 18.37 -18.29
C ALA A 512 -8.66 17.00 -18.57
N LEU A 513 -8.86 16.19 -17.53
CA LEU A 513 -9.46 14.86 -17.58
C LEU A 513 -10.78 14.84 -16.80
N LEU A 514 -11.88 14.54 -17.47
CA LEU A 514 -13.20 14.37 -16.87
C LEU A 514 -13.44 12.88 -16.62
N ARG A 515 -13.74 12.48 -15.37
CA ARG A 515 -14.18 11.12 -15.04
C ARG A 515 -15.70 11.06 -15.00
N LEU A 516 -16.25 10.02 -15.61
CA LEU A 516 -17.68 9.85 -15.79
C LEU A 516 -18.18 8.58 -15.08
N ASN A 517 -19.42 8.65 -14.59
CA ASN A 517 -20.12 7.46 -14.09
C ASN A 517 -20.85 6.70 -15.23
N ALA A 518 -21.61 5.66 -14.87
CA ALA A 518 -22.37 4.86 -15.84
C ALA A 518 -23.50 5.62 -16.57
N ALA A 519 -23.94 6.76 -16.02
CA ALA A 519 -24.91 7.67 -16.65
C ALA A 519 -24.22 8.76 -17.50
N LEU A 520 -22.89 8.72 -17.65
CA LEU A 520 -22.07 9.75 -18.31
C LEU A 520 -22.07 11.11 -17.60
N GLU A 521 -22.43 11.14 -16.32
CA GLU A 521 -22.32 12.34 -15.50
C GLU A 521 -20.88 12.52 -15.02
N VAL A 522 -20.40 13.76 -15.00
CA VAL A 522 -19.06 14.10 -14.53
C VAL A 522 -19.00 13.98 -13.01
N THR A 523 -18.11 13.14 -12.52
CA THR A 523 -17.90 12.85 -11.10
C THR A 523 -16.53 13.29 -10.57
N ALA A 524 -15.60 13.65 -11.46
CA ALA A 524 -14.33 14.27 -11.13
C ALA A 524 -13.74 15.00 -12.33
N ILE A 525 -12.91 16.01 -12.07
CA ILE A 525 -12.05 16.67 -13.05
C ILE A 525 -10.61 16.65 -12.51
N ASP A 526 -9.66 16.17 -13.30
CA ASP A 526 -8.23 16.16 -12.97
C ASP A 526 -7.46 17.08 -13.95
N PHE A 527 -6.46 17.81 -13.46
CA PHE A 527 -5.56 18.66 -14.25
C PHE A 527 -4.09 18.22 -14.13
N ASP A 528 -3.22 18.70 -15.01
CA ASP A 528 -1.76 18.60 -14.79
C ASP A 528 -1.38 19.52 -13.61
N LEU A 529 -1.34 18.98 -12.39
CA LEU A 529 -0.90 19.70 -11.19
C LEU A 529 0.61 19.55 -10.98
N ALA A 530 1.24 20.51 -10.30
CA ALA A 530 2.68 20.63 -10.05
C ALA A 530 3.33 19.47 -9.22
N GLY A 531 2.59 18.37 -8.97
CA GLY A 531 3.00 17.20 -8.17
C GLY A 531 3.74 16.08 -8.93
N GLY A 532 4.14 16.30 -10.18
CA GLY A 532 5.04 15.39 -10.92
C GLY A 532 4.39 14.18 -11.59
N ILE A 533 3.06 14.01 -11.52
CA ILE A 533 2.31 13.01 -12.31
C ILE A 533 1.56 13.73 -13.43
N THR A 534 1.81 13.35 -14.68
CA THR A 534 1.12 13.92 -15.84
C THR A 534 -0.26 13.28 -16.03
N LEU A 535 -1.22 13.98 -16.63
CA LEU A 535 -2.54 13.43 -16.99
C LEU A 535 -2.44 12.23 -17.91
N THR A 536 -1.35 12.13 -18.68
CA THR A 536 -1.05 10.95 -19.50
C THR A 536 -0.78 9.71 -18.63
N GLU A 537 -0.04 9.85 -17.53
CA GLU A 537 0.19 8.78 -16.56
C GLU A 537 -1.09 8.48 -15.77
N LEU A 538 -1.87 9.50 -15.44
CA LEU A 538 -3.15 9.33 -14.76
C LEU A 538 -4.14 8.54 -15.62
N VAL A 539 -4.28 8.89 -16.90
CA VAL A 539 -5.10 8.15 -17.88
C VAL A 539 -4.60 6.71 -18.02
N ALA A 540 -3.29 6.48 -18.08
CA ALA A 540 -2.74 5.11 -18.12
C ALA A 540 -3.10 4.28 -16.88
N SER A 541 -3.29 4.92 -15.72
CA SER A 541 -3.62 4.26 -14.46
C SER A 541 -5.11 4.02 -14.21
N LEU A 542 -6.02 4.58 -15.02
CA LEU A 542 -7.46 4.45 -14.80
C LEU A 542 -7.92 2.97 -14.84
N PRO A 543 -8.96 2.59 -14.08
CA PRO A 543 -9.63 1.31 -14.26
C PRO A 543 -10.07 1.08 -15.72
N ASP A 544 -10.05 -0.17 -16.16
CA ASP A 544 -10.36 -0.53 -17.56
C ASP A 544 -11.76 -0.10 -18.01
N ASP A 545 -12.71 -0.10 -17.08
CA ASP A 545 -14.11 0.28 -17.26
C ASP A 545 -14.41 1.74 -16.91
N GLN A 546 -13.43 2.48 -16.38
CA GLN A 546 -13.60 3.90 -16.07
C GLN A 546 -13.90 4.68 -17.35
N ARG A 547 -15.07 5.32 -17.39
CA ARG A 547 -15.47 6.22 -18.46
C ARG A 547 -14.82 7.57 -18.25
N PHE A 548 -14.25 8.15 -19.30
CA PHE A 548 -13.59 9.44 -19.20
C PHE A 548 -13.65 10.24 -20.51
N VAL A 549 -13.37 11.54 -20.39
CA VAL A 549 -13.07 12.46 -21.49
C VAL A 549 -11.81 13.23 -21.14
N TRP A 550 -10.72 13.04 -21.90
CA TRP A 550 -9.44 13.71 -21.68
C TRP A 550 -9.16 14.74 -22.77
N MET A 551 -9.08 16.01 -22.41
CA MET A 551 -8.82 17.14 -23.29
C MET A 551 -7.36 17.57 -23.17
N ASP A 552 -6.59 17.43 -24.25
CA ASP A 552 -5.16 17.80 -24.31
C ASP A 552 -4.73 17.93 -25.78
N ALA A 553 -3.47 18.31 -26.01
CA ALA A 553 -2.86 18.35 -27.32
C ALA A 553 -3.05 17.01 -28.05
N CYS A 554 -3.46 17.06 -29.32
CA CYS A 554 -3.79 15.86 -30.10
C CYS A 554 -2.65 14.83 -30.14
N ARG A 555 -1.39 15.28 -30.12
CA ARG A 555 -0.21 14.39 -30.05
C ARG A 555 -0.14 13.54 -28.77
N LYS A 556 -0.61 14.07 -27.64
CA LYS A 556 -0.57 13.37 -26.34
C LYS A 556 -1.71 12.37 -26.22
N THR A 557 -2.91 12.75 -26.64
CA THR A 557 -4.09 11.87 -26.63
C THR A 557 -3.99 10.75 -27.68
N ALA A 558 -3.25 10.96 -28.77
CA ALA A 558 -3.07 9.98 -29.85
C ALA A 558 -2.40 8.67 -29.40
N VAL A 559 -1.65 8.68 -28.29
CA VAL A 559 -0.94 7.49 -27.77
C VAL A 559 -1.92 6.36 -27.41
N PHE A 560 -3.13 6.71 -26.95
CA PHE A 560 -4.17 5.74 -26.56
C PHE A 560 -5.25 5.56 -27.63
N ALA A 561 -5.27 6.42 -28.66
CA ALA A 561 -6.24 6.34 -29.74
C ALA A 561 -5.91 5.17 -30.68
N ALA A 562 -6.96 4.55 -31.23
CA ALA A 562 -6.81 3.47 -32.22
C ALA A 562 -6.36 3.96 -33.61
N ALA A 563 -6.45 5.27 -33.86
CA ALA A 563 -6.09 5.92 -35.12
C ALA A 563 -5.36 7.26 -34.87
N PRO A 564 -4.42 7.66 -35.75
CA PRO A 564 -3.74 8.95 -35.65
C PRO A 564 -4.71 10.13 -35.89
N PRO A 565 -4.43 11.31 -35.30
CA PRO A 565 -5.29 12.48 -35.42
C PRO A 565 -5.30 13.03 -36.86
N PRO A 566 -6.39 13.69 -37.31
CA PRO A 566 -6.41 14.45 -38.55
C PRO A 566 -5.35 15.58 -38.54
N GLU A 567 -4.69 15.84 -39.67
CA GLU A 567 -3.50 16.72 -39.81
C GLU A 567 -3.67 18.24 -39.49
N ALA A 568 -4.70 18.67 -38.76
CA ALA A 568 -4.97 20.10 -38.54
C ALA A 568 -5.43 20.53 -37.13
N ALA A 569 -5.67 19.61 -36.20
CA ALA A 569 -6.16 19.97 -34.85
C ALA A 569 -5.01 20.04 -33.82
N GLU A 570 -4.92 21.14 -33.08
CA GLU A 570 -3.96 21.28 -31.98
C GLU A 570 -4.47 20.63 -30.68
N LEU A 571 -5.78 20.73 -30.40
CA LEU A 571 -6.44 20.21 -29.20
C LEU A 571 -7.44 19.10 -29.54
N CYS A 572 -7.47 18.03 -28.75
CA CYS A 572 -8.37 16.89 -28.93
C CYS A 572 -8.97 16.42 -27.59
N ALA A 573 -10.20 15.89 -27.65
CA ALA A 573 -10.84 15.17 -26.57
C ALA A 573 -10.76 13.65 -26.84
N LEU A 574 -10.12 12.88 -25.97
CA LEU A 574 -10.13 11.42 -25.97
C LEU A 574 -11.27 10.93 -25.07
N ALA A 575 -12.33 10.37 -25.67
CA ALA A 575 -13.52 9.91 -24.97
C ALA A 575 -13.67 8.39 -25.06
N GLY A 576 -14.06 7.74 -23.96
CA GLY A 576 -14.34 6.30 -23.90
C GLY A 576 -13.92 5.65 -22.58
N THR A 577 -13.66 4.33 -22.63
CA THR A 577 -12.98 3.59 -21.56
C THR A 577 -11.69 2.97 -22.11
N LEU A 578 -10.74 2.65 -21.24
CA LEU A 578 -9.50 1.99 -21.66
C LEU A 578 -9.74 0.56 -22.19
N ALA A 579 -10.84 -0.10 -21.83
CA ALA A 579 -11.25 -1.37 -22.40
C ALA A 579 -12.13 -1.25 -23.67
N SER A 580 -12.67 -0.06 -23.98
CA SER A 580 -13.63 0.10 -25.08
C SER A 580 -12.94 0.02 -26.45
N PRO A 581 -13.42 -0.82 -27.39
CA PRO A 581 -12.88 -0.83 -28.75
C PRO A 581 -13.04 0.53 -29.47
N ASP A 582 -13.97 1.38 -29.01
CA ASP A 582 -14.29 2.69 -29.56
C ASP A 582 -13.70 3.86 -28.73
N LEU A 583 -12.57 3.67 -28.04
CA LEU A 583 -11.83 4.78 -27.43
C LEU A 583 -11.44 5.78 -28.54
N ARG A 584 -12.14 6.91 -28.56
CA ARG A 584 -12.19 7.81 -29.72
C ARG A 584 -11.53 9.13 -29.39
N GLN A 585 -10.61 9.53 -30.27
CA GLN A 585 -10.06 10.87 -30.27
C GLN A 585 -10.92 11.77 -31.15
N ILE A 586 -11.37 12.89 -30.59
CA ILE A 586 -12.27 13.86 -31.23
C ILE A 586 -11.52 15.20 -31.31
N PRO A 587 -11.27 15.76 -32.50
CA PRO A 587 -10.62 17.06 -32.63
C PRO A 587 -11.52 18.18 -32.10
N LEU A 588 -10.93 19.14 -31.38
CA LEU A 588 -11.60 20.34 -30.91
C LEU A 588 -11.20 21.51 -31.80
N PHE A 589 -12.17 22.05 -32.54
CA PHE A 589 -11.96 23.23 -33.39
C PHE A 589 -12.55 24.46 -32.71
N GLY A 590 -11.86 25.60 -32.84
CA GLY A 590 -12.26 26.84 -32.18
C GLY A 590 -13.67 27.29 -32.54
N GLY A 591 -14.48 27.56 -31.52
CA GLY A 591 -15.86 28.02 -31.66
C GLY A 591 -16.86 26.98 -32.19
N ILE A 592 -16.43 25.75 -32.48
CA ILE A 592 -17.32 24.67 -32.95
C ILE A 592 -17.62 23.73 -31.77
N PRO A 593 -18.90 23.61 -31.34
CA PRO A 593 -19.29 22.70 -30.27
C PRO A 593 -19.12 21.23 -30.69
N VAL A 594 -18.60 20.42 -29.79
CA VAL A 594 -18.75 18.97 -29.82
C VAL A 594 -19.98 18.62 -28.99
N GLU A 595 -21.04 18.18 -29.68
CA GLU A 595 -22.32 17.84 -29.07
C GLU A 595 -22.23 16.65 -28.12
N ALA A 596 -23.10 16.62 -27.10
CA ALA A 596 -23.17 15.53 -26.11
C ALA A 596 -23.38 14.15 -26.76
N GLU A 597 -24.15 14.08 -27.85
CA GLU A 597 -24.38 12.85 -28.62
C GLU A 597 -23.08 12.29 -29.20
N ALA A 598 -22.23 13.14 -29.78
CA ALA A 598 -20.94 12.75 -30.37
C ALA A 598 -19.96 12.24 -29.32
N LEU A 599 -20.01 12.78 -28.09
CA LEU A 599 -19.25 12.26 -26.95
C LEU A 599 -19.83 10.92 -26.47
N GLY A 600 -21.16 10.79 -26.47
CA GLY A 600 -21.88 9.57 -26.11
C GLY A 600 -21.57 8.36 -27.01
N GLU A 601 -21.29 8.58 -28.30
CA GLU A 601 -20.94 7.52 -29.25
C GLU A 601 -19.72 6.70 -28.80
N ALA A 602 -18.76 7.32 -28.12
CA ALA A 602 -17.56 6.64 -27.62
C ALA A 602 -17.85 5.57 -26.54
N PHE A 603 -19.08 5.53 -26.02
CA PHE A 603 -19.54 4.63 -24.98
C PHE A 603 -20.62 3.64 -25.47
N ALA A 604 -20.94 3.64 -26.77
CA ALA A 604 -22.14 2.96 -27.29
C ALA A 604 -21.94 1.49 -27.72
N ARG A 605 -20.72 1.03 -28.01
CA ARG A 605 -20.48 -0.35 -28.52
C ARG A 605 -19.90 -1.30 -27.46
N GLY A 606 -20.36 -2.56 -27.52
CA GLY A 606 -19.81 -3.69 -26.76
C GLY A 606 -18.67 -4.41 -27.50
N PRO A 607 -17.99 -5.37 -26.84
CA PRO A 607 -16.86 -6.11 -27.40
C PRO A 607 -17.31 -7.19 -28.39
N ASP A 608 -17.72 -6.78 -29.59
CA ASP A 608 -18.35 -7.69 -30.56
C ASP A 608 -17.34 -8.61 -31.32
N GLN A 609 -16.04 -8.51 -31.03
CA GLN A 609 -15.01 -9.41 -31.58
C GLN A 609 -13.94 -9.75 -30.55
N LEU A 610 -14.08 -10.90 -29.86
CA LEU A 610 -13.17 -11.37 -28.82
C LEU A 610 -11.69 -11.34 -29.23
N ALA A 611 -11.32 -11.79 -30.44
CA ALA A 611 -9.91 -11.85 -30.84
C ALA A 611 -9.26 -10.47 -31.11
N PHE A 612 -9.99 -9.54 -31.75
CA PHE A 612 -9.52 -8.16 -31.91
C PHE A 612 -9.50 -7.43 -30.56
N HIS A 613 -10.50 -7.71 -29.72
CA HIS A 613 -10.60 -7.16 -28.38
C HIS A 613 -9.45 -7.64 -27.49
N ASP A 614 -9.10 -8.92 -27.51
CA ASP A 614 -7.99 -9.48 -26.73
C ASP A 614 -6.64 -8.91 -27.19
N ALA A 615 -6.43 -8.78 -28.51
CA ALA A 615 -5.22 -8.15 -29.06
C ALA A 615 -5.13 -6.66 -28.71
N LEU A 616 -6.24 -5.92 -28.81
CA LEU A 616 -6.33 -4.50 -28.45
C LEU A 616 -6.13 -4.30 -26.94
N LEU A 617 -6.71 -5.14 -26.10
CA LEU A 617 -6.50 -5.12 -24.64
C LEU A 617 -5.05 -5.44 -24.29
N THR A 618 -4.41 -6.35 -25.04
CA THR A 618 -2.99 -6.70 -24.84
C THR A 618 -2.09 -5.51 -25.22
N ASP A 619 -2.32 -4.89 -26.39
CA ASP A 619 -1.60 -3.69 -26.82
C ASP A 619 -1.85 -2.50 -25.87
N ARG A 620 -3.08 -2.30 -25.40
CA ARG A 620 -3.39 -1.24 -24.43
C ARG A 620 -2.78 -1.50 -23.06
N LYS A 621 -2.81 -2.72 -22.54
CA LYS A 621 -2.08 -3.10 -21.31
C LYS A 621 -0.59 -2.81 -21.45
N ARG A 622 -0.01 -3.11 -22.62
CA ARG A 622 1.39 -2.80 -22.96
C ARG A 622 1.65 -1.28 -22.98
N ARG A 623 0.83 -0.49 -23.67
CA ARG A 623 0.98 1.00 -23.73
C ARG A 623 0.73 1.68 -22.38
N ARG A 624 -0.25 1.21 -21.60
CA ARG A 624 -0.55 1.68 -20.24
C ARG A 624 0.66 1.51 -19.33
N ARG A 625 1.32 0.34 -19.40
CA ARG A 625 2.49 0.04 -18.59
C ARG A 625 3.59 1.09 -18.74
N PHE A 626 3.84 1.57 -19.96
CA PHE A 626 4.98 2.44 -20.26
C PHE A 626 4.66 3.93 -20.46
N ALA A 627 3.38 4.32 -20.41
CA ALA A 627 2.90 5.71 -20.45
C ALA A 627 3.71 6.59 -21.45
N THR A 628 3.53 6.35 -22.75
CA THR A 628 4.17 7.02 -23.91
C THR A 628 5.59 6.59 -24.33
N ALA A 629 6.25 5.69 -23.59
CA ALA A 629 7.59 5.26 -24.01
C ALA A 629 7.55 4.41 -25.29
N ASN A 630 8.54 4.56 -26.17
CA ASN A 630 8.72 3.63 -27.28
C ASN A 630 9.13 2.27 -26.71
N VAL A 631 8.30 1.23 -26.86
CA VAL A 631 8.52 -0.07 -26.22
C VAL A 631 9.21 -1.04 -27.16
N ILE A 632 10.37 -1.52 -26.74
CA ILE A 632 11.15 -2.54 -27.43
C ILE A 632 10.96 -3.87 -26.70
N ASP A 633 10.49 -4.89 -27.43
CA ASP A 633 10.49 -6.26 -26.90
C ASP A 633 11.88 -6.85 -27.13
N TYR A 634 12.51 -7.37 -26.07
CA TYR A 634 13.84 -7.95 -26.16
C TYR A 634 13.92 -9.27 -25.42
N THR A 635 14.37 -10.29 -26.14
CA THR A 635 14.62 -11.63 -25.64
C THR A 635 16.02 -12.04 -26.09
N PRO A 636 16.99 -12.20 -25.17
CA PRO A 636 18.30 -12.69 -25.54
C PRO A 636 18.25 -14.19 -25.92
N PRO A 637 19.27 -14.71 -26.63
CA PRO A 637 19.31 -16.09 -27.07
C PRO A 637 19.49 -17.09 -25.91
N ASN A 638 18.50 -17.98 -25.77
CA ASN A 638 18.44 -19.30 -25.10
C ASN A 638 18.75 -19.44 -23.58
N GLY A 639 17.87 -20.19 -22.89
CA GLY A 639 18.06 -20.80 -21.56
C GLY A 639 17.75 -19.90 -20.33
N LEU A 640 17.65 -18.59 -20.52
CA LEU A 640 17.40 -17.63 -19.45
C LEU A 640 15.90 -17.55 -19.12
N THR A 641 15.55 -17.02 -17.94
CA THR A 641 14.18 -16.94 -17.43
C THR A 641 13.80 -15.52 -17.03
N GLY A 642 12.52 -15.37 -16.64
CA GLY A 642 11.96 -14.21 -15.98
C GLY A 642 11.68 -13.01 -16.90
N GLU A 643 10.88 -12.10 -16.37
CA GLU A 643 10.22 -11.04 -17.13
C GLU A 643 10.31 -9.71 -16.38
N VAL A 644 10.86 -8.68 -17.01
CA VAL A 644 11.04 -7.34 -16.41
C VAL A 644 10.70 -6.27 -17.43
N ALA A 645 9.91 -5.29 -17.00
CA ALA A 645 9.66 -4.07 -17.74
C ALA A 645 10.55 -2.95 -17.21
N ILE A 646 11.30 -2.27 -18.07
CA ILE A 646 12.16 -1.14 -17.70
C ILE A 646 11.75 0.10 -18.49
N ARG A 647 11.51 1.22 -17.80
CA ARG A 647 11.26 2.53 -18.40
C ARG A 647 12.37 3.51 -18.03
N SER A 648 12.97 4.11 -19.05
CA SER A 648 13.90 5.23 -18.94
C SER A 648 13.23 6.47 -19.54
N ALA A 649 13.22 7.57 -18.80
CA ALA A 649 12.50 8.79 -19.14
C ALA A 649 13.43 10.02 -19.11
N GLY A 650 13.33 10.85 -20.14
CA GLY A 650 13.91 12.20 -20.19
C GLY A 650 13.10 13.20 -19.35
N TYR A 651 13.66 14.39 -19.12
CA TYR A 651 13.20 15.41 -18.16
C TYR A 651 11.68 15.66 -18.16
N SER A 652 11.08 15.84 -19.34
CA SER A 652 9.67 16.22 -19.50
C SER A 652 8.69 15.05 -19.61
N THR A 653 9.14 13.81 -19.37
CA THR A 653 8.37 12.59 -19.67
C THR A 653 8.09 11.70 -18.47
N GLY A 654 8.19 12.24 -17.26
CA GLY A 654 7.85 11.55 -16.01
C GLY A 654 8.95 10.63 -15.47
N ASP A 655 8.57 9.67 -14.63
CA ASP A 655 9.50 8.88 -13.82
C ASP A 655 10.15 7.71 -14.59
N SER A 656 11.42 7.41 -14.30
CA SER A 656 12.03 6.13 -14.73
C SER A 656 11.83 5.06 -13.67
N TRP A 657 11.65 3.80 -14.09
CA TRP A 657 11.40 2.68 -13.17
C TRP A 657 11.75 1.33 -13.80
N ALA A 658 11.91 0.31 -12.95
CA ALA A 658 11.94 -1.10 -13.36
C ALA A 658 10.89 -1.89 -12.57
N LEU A 659 10.22 -2.83 -13.24
CA LEU A 659 9.11 -3.62 -12.73
C LEU A 659 9.36 -5.10 -13.02
N ASN A 660 9.40 -5.94 -11.99
CA ASN A 660 9.34 -7.38 -12.20
C ASN A 660 7.89 -7.77 -12.51
N LEU A 661 7.66 -8.40 -13.67
CA LEU A 661 6.32 -8.73 -14.15
C LEU A 661 5.72 -9.96 -13.45
N ALA A 662 6.56 -10.84 -12.90
CA ALA A 662 6.13 -12.01 -12.15
C ALA A 662 5.66 -11.65 -10.73
N THR A 663 6.34 -10.72 -10.04
CA THR A 663 5.98 -10.30 -8.68
C THR A 663 5.05 -9.08 -8.64
N GLY A 664 5.08 -8.25 -9.70
CA GLY A 664 4.37 -6.96 -9.74
C GLY A 664 5.09 -5.84 -8.98
N GLU A 665 6.30 -6.08 -8.46
CA GLU A 665 7.04 -5.11 -7.65
C GLU A 665 7.86 -4.15 -8.52
N ARG A 666 7.76 -2.85 -8.20
CA ARG A 666 8.36 -1.75 -8.99
C ARG A 666 9.34 -0.92 -8.17
N VAL A 667 10.49 -0.60 -8.76
CA VAL A 667 11.45 0.36 -8.22
C VAL A 667 11.48 1.64 -9.06
N LYS A 668 11.35 2.81 -8.42
CA LYS A 668 11.51 4.13 -9.07
C LYS A 668 12.98 4.54 -9.10
N LEU A 669 13.41 5.23 -10.14
CA LEU A 669 14.79 5.68 -10.33
C LEU A 669 14.90 7.20 -10.21
N MET A 670 15.98 7.67 -9.58
CA MET A 670 16.31 9.08 -9.41
C MET A 670 17.19 9.58 -10.56
N ARG A 671 17.34 10.91 -10.69
CA ARG A 671 18.15 11.55 -11.75
C ARG A 671 19.57 11.00 -11.75
N GLY A 672 20.07 10.61 -12.92
CA GLY A 672 21.42 10.08 -13.11
C GLY A 672 21.43 8.63 -13.62
N LEU A 673 22.51 7.92 -13.34
CA LEU A 673 22.70 6.52 -13.72
C LEU A 673 22.45 5.60 -12.53
N THR A 674 21.63 4.57 -12.72
CA THR A 674 21.35 3.57 -11.68
C THR A 674 21.66 2.17 -12.19
N LEU A 675 22.48 1.42 -11.45
CA LEU A 675 22.71 -0.01 -11.64
C LEU A 675 21.64 -0.80 -10.87
N LEU A 676 20.95 -1.68 -11.58
CA LEU A 676 19.91 -2.55 -11.06
C LEU A 676 20.38 -4.00 -11.08
N GLY A 677 20.16 -4.71 -9.98
CA GLY A 677 20.20 -6.17 -9.89
C GLY A 677 18.81 -6.75 -10.16
N LEU A 678 18.74 -7.77 -11.01
CA LEU A 678 17.50 -8.37 -11.46
C LEU A 678 17.47 -9.87 -11.17
N SER A 679 16.39 -10.34 -10.55
CA SER A 679 16.15 -11.75 -10.21
C SER A 679 14.77 -12.19 -10.72
N PRO A 680 14.58 -13.46 -11.13
CA PRO A 680 13.31 -13.91 -11.72
C PRO A 680 12.08 -13.71 -10.82
N ASN A 681 12.24 -13.87 -9.50
CA ASN A 681 11.15 -13.95 -8.54
C ASN A 681 11.19 -12.86 -7.45
N GLU A 682 11.98 -11.80 -7.64
CA GLU A 682 12.14 -10.72 -6.65
C GLU A 682 12.05 -9.34 -7.32
N ALA A 683 11.70 -8.32 -6.53
CA ALA A 683 11.76 -6.92 -6.96
C ALA A 683 13.15 -6.56 -7.53
N PRO A 684 13.22 -5.68 -8.56
CA PRO A 684 14.49 -5.10 -8.98
C PRO A 684 15.14 -4.30 -7.84
N ILE A 685 16.43 -4.53 -7.59
CA ILE A 685 17.17 -3.89 -6.49
C ILE A 685 18.16 -2.87 -7.05
N LYS A 686 18.20 -1.66 -6.47
CA LYS A 686 19.25 -0.68 -6.77
C LYS A 686 20.56 -1.12 -6.11
N ILE A 687 21.58 -1.39 -6.91
CA ILE A 687 22.91 -1.75 -6.41
C ILE A 687 23.76 -0.51 -6.18
N GLY A 688 23.57 0.52 -7.02
CA GLY A 688 24.28 1.78 -6.88
C GLY A 688 23.75 2.84 -7.82
N HIS A 689 23.94 4.09 -7.43
CA HIS A 689 23.47 5.27 -8.14
C HIS A 689 24.54 6.36 -8.20
N VAL A 690 24.61 7.05 -9.35
CA VAL A 690 25.47 8.21 -9.57
C VAL A 690 24.66 9.34 -10.21
N ASP A 691 24.59 10.48 -9.55
CA ASP A 691 24.05 11.72 -10.12
C ASP A 691 25.15 12.44 -10.90
N THR A 692 24.99 12.51 -12.23
CA THR A 692 26.01 13.06 -13.13
C THR A 692 25.86 14.56 -13.37
N CYS A 693 24.78 15.22 -12.89
CA CYS A 693 24.49 16.63 -13.22
C CYS A 693 24.35 17.61 -12.05
N GLY A 694 24.38 17.14 -10.79
CA GLY A 694 24.72 17.97 -9.61
C GLY A 694 23.90 19.24 -9.28
N TYR A 695 22.82 19.57 -9.99
CA TYR A 695 22.06 20.80 -9.73
C TYR A 695 21.05 20.65 -8.58
N GLY A 696 21.23 21.48 -7.54
CA GLY A 696 20.14 22.20 -6.85
C GLY A 696 19.35 21.50 -5.74
N GLY A 697 20.00 20.97 -4.69
CA GLY A 697 19.34 20.74 -3.40
C GLY A 697 18.28 19.62 -3.32
N ARG A 698 18.11 18.80 -4.35
CA ARG A 698 17.34 17.55 -4.26
C ARG A 698 18.24 16.44 -3.68
N GLN A 699 17.74 15.68 -2.71
CA GLN A 699 18.45 14.56 -2.08
C GLN A 699 18.92 13.56 -3.14
N SER A 700 20.19 13.15 -3.07
CA SER A 700 20.71 12.02 -3.84
C SER A 700 19.97 10.75 -3.45
N ASP A 701 19.86 9.79 -4.37
CA ASP A 701 19.39 8.45 -4.02
C ASP A 701 20.23 7.87 -2.87
N GLY A 702 19.61 7.14 -1.95
CA GLY A 702 20.26 6.66 -0.71
C GLY A 702 21.26 5.52 -0.91
N VAL A 703 21.46 5.07 -2.15
CA VAL A 703 22.31 3.93 -2.52
C VAL A 703 23.45 4.41 -3.42
N PRO A 704 24.52 5.01 -2.87
CA PRO A 704 25.63 5.50 -3.66
C PRO A 704 26.37 4.34 -4.35
N LEU A 705 26.80 4.54 -5.59
CA LEU A 705 27.68 3.60 -6.27
C LEU A 705 29.12 3.76 -5.75
N GLU A 706 29.61 2.78 -4.99
CA GLU A 706 30.94 2.83 -4.35
C GLU A 706 32.11 2.48 -5.30
N THR A 707 31.83 1.75 -6.39
CA THR A 707 32.84 1.24 -7.35
C THR A 707 32.38 1.42 -8.80
N GLY A 708 33.21 1.09 -9.80
CA GLY A 708 32.75 1.04 -11.19
C GLY A 708 31.69 -0.05 -11.42
N PHE A 709 30.89 0.06 -12.49
CA PHE A 709 29.78 -0.86 -12.75
C PHE A 709 30.23 -2.32 -12.87
N GLN A 710 31.36 -2.61 -13.52
CA GLN A 710 31.84 -3.99 -13.64
C GLN A 710 32.18 -4.60 -12.27
N ALA A 711 32.87 -3.87 -11.40
CA ALA A 711 33.22 -4.35 -10.07
C ALA A 711 31.97 -4.57 -9.20
N ALA A 712 30.98 -3.68 -9.29
CA ALA A 712 29.70 -3.84 -8.62
C ALA A 712 28.91 -5.05 -9.15
N ILE A 713 28.94 -5.29 -10.46
CA ILE A 713 28.34 -6.48 -11.08
C ILE A 713 29.02 -7.75 -10.57
N ASP A 714 30.35 -7.81 -10.60
CA ASP A 714 31.11 -8.99 -10.17
C ASP A 714 30.86 -9.33 -8.70
N ALA A 715 30.82 -8.31 -7.83
CA ALA A 715 30.53 -8.47 -6.40
C ALA A 715 29.12 -9.01 -6.12
N ASN A 716 28.17 -8.77 -7.01
CA ASN A 716 26.75 -9.14 -6.84
C ASN A 716 26.29 -10.25 -7.80
N ALA A 717 27.18 -10.79 -8.62
CA ALA A 717 26.87 -11.81 -9.62
C ALA A 717 26.30 -13.10 -8.99
N GLY A 718 26.68 -13.39 -7.74
CA GLY A 718 26.15 -14.53 -6.97
C GLY A 718 24.75 -14.31 -6.39
N VAL A 719 24.18 -13.11 -6.51
CA VAL A 719 22.87 -12.72 -5.95
C VAL A 719 21.84 -12.39 -7.04
N PHE A 720 22.27 -11.80 -8.17
CA PHE A 720 21.36 -11.39 -9.25
C PHE A 720 21.60 -12.10 -10.58
N GLY A 721 20.51 -12.44 -11.26
CA GLY A 721 20.49 -13.19 -12.52
C GLY A 721 20.70 -12.36 -13.78
N ALA A 722 20.54 -11.05 -13.71
CA ALA A 722 20.95 -10.11 -14.74
C ALA A 722 21.16 -8.72 -14.11
N PHE A 723 21.69 -7.81 -14.90
CA PHE A 723 21.88 -6.41 -14.49
C PHE A 723 21.38 -5.46 -15.56
N ALA A 724 20.91 -4.29 -15.14
CA ALA A 724 20.57 -3.21 -16.05
C ALA A 724 21.14 -1.87 -15.54
N ILE A 725 21.65 -1.05 -16.45
CA ILE A 725 22.04 0.33 -16.18
C ILE A 725 21.01 1.23 -16.84
N VAL A 726 20.35 2.06 -16.05
CA VAL A 726 19.24 2.90 -16.53
C VAL A 726 19.54 4.36 -16.24
N ALA A 727 19.39 5.20 -17.26
CA ALA A 727 19.47 6.65 -17.12
C ALA A 727 18.10 7.24 -16.82
N HIS A 728 18.02 8.16 -15.87
CA HIS A 728 16.88 9.05 -15.70
C HIS A 728 17.34 10.50 -15.80
N ASN A 729 16.67 11.30 -16.63
CA ASN A 729 16.91 12.74 -16.71
C ASN A 729 18.39 13.10 -17.01
N SER A 730 18.93 12.41 -18.02
CA SER A 730 20.25 12.59 -18.65
C SER A 730 21.44 11.87 -18.00
N VAL A 731 22.29 11.29 -18.86
CA VAL A 731 23.63 10.78 -18.51
C VAL A 731 24.68 11.89 -18.60
N VAL A 732 24.50 12.82 -19.55
CA VAL A 732 25.46 13.86 -19.94
C VAL A 732 24.78 15.21 -19.89
N CYS A 733 25.37 16.21 -19.21
CA CYS A 733 24.71 17.50 -18.98
C CYS A 733 25.01 18.53 -20.09
N TYR A 734 26.25 18.54 -20.61
CA TYR A 734 26.67 19.51 -21.65
C TYR A 734 27.69 18.94 -22.65
N GLU A 735 28.69 18.15 -22.20
CA GLU A 735 29.68 17.39 -23.02
C GLU A 735 30.03 16.07 -22.30
N VAL A 736 30.53 15.04 -23.00
CA VAL A 736 30.96 13.78 -22.35
C VAL A 736 32.06 14.08 -21.33
N GLU A 737 31.72 14.04 -20.04
CA GLU A 737 32.70 14.30 -18.99
C GLU A 737 33.67 13.11 -18.87
N PRO A 738 35.00 13.36 -18.81
CA PRO A 738 36.00 12.30 -18.65
C PRO A 738 35.88 11.48 -17.35
N GLY A 739 34.98 11.89 -16.43
CA GLY A 739 34.67 11.15 -15.20
C GLY A 739 33.76 9.93 -15.38
N LEU A 740 33.14 9.73 -16.55
CA LEU A 740 32.27 8.58 -16.82
C LEU A 740 33.04 7.34 -17.31
N GLU A 741 34.19 7.52 -17.98
CA GLU A 741 35.04 6.42 -18.44
C GLU A 741 35.34 5.36 -17.35
N PRO A 742 35.79 5.74 -16.14
CA PRO A 742 36.07 4.78 -15.07
C PRO A 742 34.83 4.00 -14.59
N LEU A 743 33.63 4.56 -14.72
CA LEU A 743 32.39 3.89 -14.29
C LEU A 743 32.05 2.70 -15.19
N PHE A 744 32.25 2.84 -16.50
CA PHE A 744 31.92 1.81 -17.50
C PHE A 744 33.10 0.89 -17.83
N GLU A 745 34.29 1.10 -17.25
CA GLU A 745 35.47 0.28 -17.49
C GLU A 745 35.19 -1.21 -17.21
N GLY A 746 35.60 -2.09 -18.13
CA GLY A 746 35.40 -3.54 -18.03
C GLY A 746 34.02 -4.07 -18.47
N THR A 747 33.00 -3.21 -18.60
CA THR A 747 31.61 -3.64 -18.94
C THR A 747 31.38 -4.02 -20.41
N GLY A 748 32.25 -3.58 -21.32
CA GLY A 748 32.08 -3.75 -22.77
C GLY A 748 31.01 -2.86 -23.41
N LEU A 749 30.38 -1.96 -22.64
CA LEU A 749 29.37 -1.00 -23.12
C LEU A 749 30.04 0.22 -23.75
N THR A 750 29.54 0.68 -24.89
CA THR A 750 30.21 1.73 -25.69
C THR A 750 29.28 2.83 -26.21
N LYS A 751 27.98 2.55 -26.41
CA LYS A 751 27.04 3.55 -26.97
C LYS A 751 26.75 4.70 -26.03
N TRP A 752 26.98 4.55 -24.73
CA TRP A 752 26.83 5.63 -23.76
C TRP A 752 27.67 6.87 -24.12
N ARG A 753 28.78 6.70 -24.86
CA ARG A 753 29.65 7.79 -25.35
C ARG A 753 28.98 8.68 -26.39
N ASP A 754 27.98 8.15 -27.09
CA ASP A 754 27.24 8.87 -28.14
C ASP A 754 25.97 9.54 -27.60
N LEU A 755 25.71 9.44 -26.28
CA LEU A 755 24.52 10.02 -25.66
C LEU A 755 24.59 11.53 -25.58
N TRP A 756 23.44 12.16 -25.79
CA TRP A 756 23.22 13.58 -25.65
C TRP A 756 22.31 13.91 -24.46
N TYR A 757 22.27 15.19 -24.06
CA TYR A 757 21.38 15.71 -23.01
C TYR A 757 19.92 15.28 -23.21
N GLU A 758 19.31 14.75 -22.15
CA GLU A 758 17.92 14.27 -22.03
C GLU A 758 17.55 13.07 -22.92
N GLN A 759 18.54 12.28 -23.37
CA GLN A 759 18.25 11.01 -24.02
C GLN A 759 18.03 9.90 -22.98
N PRO A 760 16.93 9.13 -23.09
CA PRO A 760 16.75 7.93 -22.28
C PRO A 760 17.71 6.84 -22.78
N TYR A 761 18.26 6.09 -21.84
CA TYR A 761 19.28 5.07 -22.09
C TYR A 761 19.07 3.88 -21.15
N ILE A 762 19.13 2.69 -21.72
CA ILE A 762 19.08 1.43 -20.99
C ILE A 762 20.17 0.51 -21.55
N ALA A 763 21.08 0.07 -20.68
CA ALA A 763 22.01 -1.01 -20.96
C ALA A 763 21.58 -2.27 -20.20
N LEU A 764 21.59 -3.40 -20.88
CA LEU A 764 21.27 -4.71 -20.33
C LEU A 764 22.54 -5.57 -20.32
N ILE A 765 22.77 -6.27 -19.22
CA ILE A 765 23.75 -7.34 -19.09
C ILE A 765 22.98 -8.59 -18.70
N ALA A 766 22.67 -9.44 -19.68
CA ALA A 766 21.86 -10.64 -19.50
C ALA A 766 22.62 -11.72 -18.71
N GLY A 767 21.90 -12.69 -18.14
CA GLY A 767 22.50 -13.74 -17.31
C GLY A 767 23.44 -14.70 -18.04
N ASN A 768 23.46 -14.68 -19.37
CA ASN A 768 24.43 -15.39 -20.21
C ASN A 768 25.70 -14.56 -20.48
N GLY A 769 25.79 -13.33 -19.95
CA GLY A 769 26.89 -12.39 -20.16
C GLY A 769 26.74 -11.51 -21.41
N GLU A 770 25.66 -11.64 -22.18
CA GLU A 770 25.41 -10.78 -23.34
C GLU A 770 25.05 -9.36 -22.91
N THR A 771 25.67 -8.37 -23.56
CA THR A 771 25.40 -6.96 -23.32
C THR A 771 24.62 -6.33 -24.48
N LYS A 772 23.65 -5.47 -24.16
CA LYS A 772 22.85 -4.76 -25.16
C LYS A 772 22.53 -3.33 -24.72
N GLU A 773 22.70 -2.37 -25.63
CA GLU A 773 22.46 -0.95 -25.37
C GLU A 773 21.34 -0.39 -26.25
N PHE A 774 20.38 0.29 -25.59
CA PHE A 774 19.21 0.92 -26.19
C PHE A 774 19.21 2.42 -25.89
N VAL A 775 18.91 3.23 -26.90
CA VAL A 775 18.93 4.70 -26.84
C VAL A 775 17.63 5.22 -27.44
N GLY A 776 16.95 6.13 -26.75
CA GLY A 776 15.79 6.83 -27.29
C GLY A 776 16.10 8.24 -27.80
N ALA A 777 15.10 8.87 -28.42
CA ALA A 777 15.22 10.26 -28.85
C ALA A 777 15.25 11.21 -27.62
N ARG A 778 15.80 12.40 -27.80
CA ARG A 778 15.85 13.44 -26.74
C ARG A 778 14.43 13.78 -26.27
N GLN A 779 14.28 14.00 -24.96
CA GLN A 779 13.00 14.39 -24.34
C GLN A 779 11.86 13.39 -24.58
N THR A 780 12.21 12.12 -24.81
CA THR A 780 11.25 11.01 -24.91
C THR A 780 11.45 10.03 -23.77
N ALA A 781 10.56 9.03 -23.69
CA ALA A 781 10.75 7.86 -22.85
C ALA A 781 11.04 6.61 -23.72
N LEU A 782 11.86 5.72 -23.19
CA LEU A 782 12.20 4.41 -23.75
C LEU A 782 11.70 3.32 -22.81
N GLY A 783 10.92 2.38 -23.34
CA GLY A 783 10.43 1.20 -22.64
C GLY A 783 11.12 -0.06 -23.17
N LEU A 784 11.46 -0.98 -22.29
CA LEU A 784 11.93 -2.31 -22.64
C LEU A 784 11.05 -3.34 -21.94
N ASP A 785 10.46 -4.24 -22.72
CA ASP A 785 9.77 -5.43 -22.21
C ASP A 785 10.72 -6.62 -22.40
N LEU A 786 11.34 -7.05 -21.31
CA LEU A 786 12.39 -8.05 -21.30
C LEU A 786 11.80 -9.41 -20.92
N GLN A 787 12.09 -10.44 -21.71
CA GLN A 787 11.70 -11.83 -21.42
C GLN A 787 12.89 -12.76 -21.54
N ASN A 788 12.93 -13.80 -20.72
CA ASN A 788 13.93 -14.87 -20.77
C ASN A 788 15.36 -14.32 -20.83
N PHE A 789 15.76 -13.52 -19.84
CA PHE A 789 17.04 -12.80 -19.88
C PHE A 789 17.86 -12.88 -18.59
N MET A 790 17.30 -13.42 -17.50
CA MET A 790 18.00 -13.65 -16.24
C MET A 790 18.48 -15.09 -16.15
N ARG A 791 19.69 -15.31 -15.63
CA ARG A 791 20.12 -16.65 -15.21
C ARG A 791 19.48 -16.97 -13.86
N PRO A 792 19.21 -18.25 -13.54
CA PRO A 792 18.87 -18.63 -12.18
C PRO A 792 20.03 -18.26 -11.25
N VAL A 793 19.73 -17.58 -10.15
CA VAL A 793 20.69 -17.31 -9.08
C VAL A 793 20.17 -17.93 -7.81
N GLN A 794 21.02 -18.74 -7.17
CA GLN A 794 20.67 -19.43 -5.94
C GLN A 794 20.84 -18.49 -4.75
N GLN A 795 19.81 -18.40 -3.90
CA GLN A 795 19.71 -19.27 -2.72
C GLN A 795 18.23 -19.56 -2.46
N ASP A 796 17.93 -20.76 -1.96
CA ASP A 796 16.59 -21.32 -1.62
C ASP A 796 15.85 -22.17 -2.68
N GLN A 797 16.51 -22.68 -3.72
CA GLN A 797 15.88 -23.65 -4.65
C GLN A 797 16.30 -25.12 -4.49
N GLN A 798 17.27 -25.47 -3.65
CA GLN A 798 17.49 -26.88 -3.37
C GLN A 798 16.31 -27.39 -2.54
N ARG A 799 15.58 -28.36 -3.09
CA ARG A 799 14.54 -29.04 -2.32
C ARG A 799 15.17 -29.63 -1.04
N LEU A 800 14.64 -29.22 0.11
CA LEU A 800 15.04 -29.80 1.38
C LEU A 800 14.32 -31.14 1.55
N LEU A 801 14.97 -32.21 1.07
CA LEU A 801 14.51 -33.57 1.29
C LEU A 801 14.89 -34.01 2.70
N SER A 802 13.90 -34.47 3.47
CA SER A 802 14.15 -35.07 4.78
C SER A 802 14.56 -36.55 4.68
N SER A 803 14.23 -37.22 3.57
CA SER A 803 14.64 -38.61 3.29
C SER A 803 14.59 -38.97 1.79
N LEU A 804 15.21 -40.09 1.45
CA LEU A 804 15.15 -40.73 0.12
C LEU A 804 14.54 -42.14 0.24
N PRO A 805 13.75 -42.59 -0.75
CA PRO A 805 13.29 -43.98 -0.82
C PRO A 805 14.42 -44.91 -1.28
N ARG A 806 14.34 -46.18 -0.89
CA ARG A 806 15.21 -47.22 -1.43
C ARG A 806 14.89 -47.48 -2.89
N ILE A 807 15.91 -47.73 -3.71
CA ILE A 807 15.74 -48.00 -5.14
C ILE A 807 16.04 -49.46 -5.44
N ALA A 808 15.09 -50.16 -6.09
CA ALA A 808 15.34 -51.47 -6.67
C ALA A 808 16.16 -51.34 -7.96
N HIS A 809 17.36 -51.89 -7.97
CA HIS A 809 18.31 -51.81 -9.07
C HIS A 809 17.92 -52.75 -10.22
N SER A 810 17.96 -52.25 -11.47
CA SER A 810 17.68 -53.01 -12.70
C SER A 810 16.38 -53.86 -12.68
N GLY A 811 15.32 -53.34 -12.06
CA GLY A 811 14.02 -54.00 -11.89
C GLY A 811 13.86 -54.83 -10.61
N GLY A 812 14.92 -54.96 -9.80
CA GLY A 812 14.98 -55.83 -8.61
C GLY A 812 15.20 -57.30 -8.93
N ALA A 813 15.36 -58.13 -7.90
CA ALA A 813 15.51 -59.57 -8.07
C ALA A 813 14.18 -60.26 -8.42
N LEU A 814 14.26 -61.25 -9.33
CA LEU A 814 13.16 -62.16 -9.68
C LEU A 814 13.67 -63.60 -9.50
N ASP A 815 13.11 -64.34 -8.54
CA ASP A 815 13.53 -65.72 -8.22
C ASP A 815 15.05 -65.90 -8.04
N GLY A 816 15.70 -64.91 -7.40
CA GLY A 816 17.14 -64.89 -7.17
C GLY A 816 17.99 -64.48 -8.38
N ARG A 817 17.37 -64.08 -9.50
CA ARG A 817 18.05 -63.51 -10.68
C ARG A 817 17.99 -61.98 -10.64
N THR A 818 19.10 -61.33 -10.90
CA THR A 818 19.22 -59.86 -10.95
C THR A 818 19.46 -59.37 -12.39
N TYR A 819 19.40 -58.06 -12.62
CA TYR A 819 19.63 -57.44 -13.94
C TYR A 819 18.66 -57.88 -15.05
N THR A 820 17.50 -58.45 -14.69
CA THR A 820 16.57 -59.00 -15.69
C THR A 820 15.88 -57.93 -16.51
N ASN A 821 15.75 -56.69 -15.98
CA ASN A 821 15.10 -55.56 -16.66
C ASN A 821 13.73 -55.94 -17.28
N SER A 822 12.98 -56.80 -16.57
CA SER A 822 11.79 -57.47 -17.08
C SER A 822 10.51 -56.96 -16.43
N LEU A 823 9.39 -57.07 -17.14
CA LEU A 823 8.08 -56.73 -16.57
C LEU A 823 7.72 -57.64 -15.38
N GLU A 824 8.19 -58.89 -15.41
CA GLU A 824 7.98 -59.84 -14.32
C GLU A 824 8.73 -59.41 -13.05
N ALA A 825 9.96 -58.90 -13.17
CA ALA A 825 10.70 -58.33 -12.03
C ALA A 825 10.05 -57.04 -11.51
N LEU A 826 9.58 -56.16 -12.39
CA LEU A 826 8.82 -54.97 -12.00
C LEU A 826 7.58 -55.33 -11.19
N ASN A 827 6.79 -56.32 -11.63
CA ASN A 827 5.61 -56.78 -10.88
C ASN A 827 5.97 -57.39 -9.51
N ALA A 828 7.05 -58.16 -9.43
CA ALA A 828 7.47 -58.81 -8.19
C ALA A 828 7.91 -57.79 -7.12
N ASN A 829 8.36 -56.60 -7.53
CA ASN A 829 8.92 -55.59 -6.65
C ASN A 829 8.03 -54.35 -6.47
N ALA A 830 6.96 -54.19 -7.25
CA ALA A 830 6.11 -52.99 -7.24
C ALA A 830 5.48 -52.66 -5.88
N ASP A 831 5.11 -53.68 -5.10
CA ASP A 831 4.48 -53.49 -3.79
C ASP A 831 5.48 -53.07 -2.70
N ALA A 832 6.78 -53.29 -2.93
CA ALA A 832 7.83 -53.06 -1.95
C ALA A 832 8.62 -51.76 -2.17
N PHE A 833 8.59 -51.18 -3.38
CA PHE A 833 9.44 -50.04 -3.74
C PHE A 833 8.65 -48.90 -4.42
N ASP A 834 8.89 -47.68 -3.95
CA ASP A 834 8.36 -46.46 -4.58
C ASP A 834 9.14 -46.08 -5.85
N LEU A 835 10.44 -46.40 -5.88
CA LEU A 835 11.35 -46.18 -6.99
C LEU A 835 11.96 -47.49 -7.47
N ILE A 836 11.86 -47.76 -8.76
CA ILE A 836 12.54 -48.88 -9.40
C ILE A 836 13.36 -48.35 -10.58
N GLU A 837 14.64 -48.70 -10.61
CA GLU A 837 15.53 -48.38 -11.71
C GLU A 837 15.40 -49.41 -12.83
N ILE A 838 15.38 -48.93 -14.07
CA ILE A 838 15.45 -49.75 -15.28
C ILE A 838 16.55 -49.21 -16.18
N ASP A 839 17.43 -50.11 -16.61
CA ASP A 839 18.43 -49.83 -17.63
C ASP A 839 17.79 -49.79 -19.01
N LEU A 840 18.14 -48.81 -19.81
CA LEU A 840 17.73 -48.72 -21.22
C LEU A 840 18.95 -48.63 -22.13
N THR A 841 18.84 -49.27 -23.31
CA THR A 841 19.85 -49.15 -24.36
C THR A 841 19.22 -48.92 -25.73
N TRP A 842 20.00 -48.34 -26.63
CA TRP A 842 19.63 -48.09 -28.02
C TRP A 842 19.82 -49.34 -28.88
N THR A 843 18.76 -49.78 -29.55
CA THR A 843 18.83 -50.79 -30.61
C THR A 843 19.43 -50.18 -31.89
N SER A 844 19.85 -51.03 -32.84
CA SER A 844 20.43 -50.57 -34.11
C SER A 844 19.44 -49.77 -34.98
N ASP A 845 18.15 -49.94 -34.75
CA ASP A 845 17.04 -49.22 -35.39
C ASP A 845 16.52 -48.01 -34.58
N ARG A 846 17.29 -47.53 -33.58
CA ARG A 846 17.00 -46.35 -32.74
C ARG A 846 15.69 -46.46 -31.93
N GLU A 847 15.40 -47.66 -31.46
CA GLU A 847 14.40 -47.91 -30.43
C GLU A 847 15.05 -48.17 -29.07
N LEU A 848 14.26 -48.02 -28.00
CA LEU A 848 14.73 -48.17 -26.62
C LEU A 848 14.20 -49.48 -26.03
N VAL A 849 15.11 -50.31 -25.54
CA VAL A 849 14.82 -51.60 -24.90
C VAL A 849 15.42 -51.66 -23.50
N CYS A 850 14.69 -52.28 -22.57
CA CYS A 850 15.10 -52.46 -21.19
C CYS A 850 16.19 -53.54 -21.11
N LEU A 851 17.42 -53.12 -20.92
CA LEU A 851 18.58 -53.98 -20.97
C LEU A 851 19.77 -53.32 -20.28
N HIS A 852 20.41 -54.04 -19.35
CA HIS A 852 21.59 -53.55 -18.63
C HIS A 852 22.82 -53.36 -19.54
N ASP A 853 23.10 -54.32 -20.42
CA ASP A 853 24.12 -54.21 -21.49
C ASP A 853 23.89 -55.28 -22.58
N TRP A 854 24.62 -55.25 -23.68
CA TRP A 854 24.51 -56.21 -24.78
C TRP A 854 25.16 -57.57 -24.49
N ASP A 855 25.83 -57.72 -23.35
CA ASP A 855 26.51 -58.96 -22.92
C ASP A 855 25.58 -59.97 -22.21
N GLN A 856 24.27 -59.73 -22.23
CA GLN A 856 23.32 -60.56 -21.50
C GLN A 856 23.19 -61.97 -22.09
N PRO A 857 23.31 -63.05 -21.27
CA PRO A 857 23.30 -64.42 -21.76
C PRO A 857 22.06 -64.82 -22.57
N PHE A 858 20.90 -64.21 -22.29
CA PHE A 858 19.65 -64.50 -22.99
C PHE A 858 19.60 -63.93 -24.41
N LEU A 859 20.53 -63.04 -24.79
CA LEU A 859 20.68 -62.51 -26.16
C LEU A 859 21.63 -63.34 -27.02
N ALA A 860 22.35 -64.30 -26.43
CA ALA A 860 23.29 -65.14 -27.14
C ALA A 860 22.57 -66.07 -28.14
N LEU A 861 23.06 -66.15 -29.38
CA LEU A 861 22.64 -67.16 -30.34
C LEU A 861 23.70 -68.26 -30.37
N ASP A 862 23.30 -69.51 -30.09
CA ASP A 862 24.21 -70.66 -29.95
C ASP A 862 25.43 -70.43 -29.02
N GLY A 863 25.25 -69.63 -27.96
CA GLY A 863 26.29 -69.31 -26.98
C GLY A 863 27.20 -68.14 -27.35
N VAL A 864 26.97 -67.50 -28.51
CA VAL A 864 27.71 -66.32 -28.97
C VAL A 864 26.91 -65.05 -28.68
N LEU A 865 27.49 -64.14 -27.91
CA LEU A 865 26.93 -62.82 -27.60
C LEU A 865 26.92 -61.90 -28.84
N PRO A 866 25.97 -60.97 -28.95
CA PRO A 866 25.96 -60.00 -30.05
C PRO A 866 27.18 -59.08 -29.98
N ALA A 867 27.89 -58.93 -31.10
CA ALA A 867 29.05 -58.04 -31.20
C ALA A 867 28.68 -56.56 -31.37
N ASN A 868 27.44 -56.27 -31.76
CA ASN A 868 26.88 -54.94 -31.96
C ASN A 868 25.41 -54.92 -31.49
N PRO A 869 24.84 -53.72 -31.22
CA PRO A 869 23.42 -53.57 -30.93
C PRO A 869 22.52 -54.26 -31.97
N LEU A 870 21.56 -55.06 -31.50
CA LEU A 870 20.58 -55.73 -32.35
C LEU A 870 19.39 -54.80 -32.68
N SER A 871 18.61 -55.11 -33.71
CA SER A 871 17.34 -54.40 -33.95
C SER A 871 16.28 -54.80 -32.91
N LEU A 872 15.25 -53.98 -32.71
CA LEU A 872 14.19 -54.27 -31.73
C LEU A 872 13.53 -55.64 -31.97
N ALA A 873 13.27 -55.97 -33.23
CA ALA A 873 12.69 -57.26 -33.62
C ALA A 873 13.60 -58.44 -33.26
N GLU A 874 14.91 -58.33 -33.51
CA GLU A 874 15.88 -59.36 -33.15
C GLU A 874 16.00 -59.55 -31.63
N VAL A 875 15.92 -58.46 -30.85
CA VAL A 875 15.91 -58.56 -29.38
C VAL A 875 14.67 -59.32 -28.92
N GLN A 876 13.49 -59.01 -29.47
CA GLN A 876 12.22 -59.67 -29.15
C GLN A 876 12.22 -61.16 -29.53
N ASP A 877 12.73 -61.51 -30.72
CA ASP A 877 12.81 -62.89 -31.18
C ASP A 877 13.75 -63.74 -30.31
N ARG A 878 14.92 -63.21 -29.96
CA ARG A 878 15.91 -63.93 -29.14
C ARG A 878 15.45 -64.11 -27.69
N THR A 879 14.77 -63.11 -27.13
CA THR A 879 14.21 -63.20 -25.77
C THR A 879 13.03 -64.16 -25.70
N ALA A 880 12.13 -64.15 -26.69
CA ALA A 880 11.01 -65.10 -26.77
C ALA A 880 11.46 -66.57 -26.87
N ALA A 881 12.63 -66.82 -27.46
CA ALA A 881 13.17 -68.17 -27.67
C ALA A 881 13.93 -68.74 -26.46
N LYS A 882 14.35 -67.92 -25.47
CA LYS A 882 15.34 -68.35 -24.45
C LYS A 882 15.09 -67.92 -23.00
N ALA A 883 14.25 -66.92 -22.72
CA ALA A 883 14.15 -66.37 -21.37
C ALA A 883 12.82 -66.75 -20.68
N GLY A 884 12.90 -67.20 -19.42
CA GLY A 884 11.74 -67.36 -18.53
C GLY A 884 11.14 -66.03 -18.03
N PHE A 885 11.52 -64.91 -18.64
CA PHE A 885 11.07 -63.54 -18.36
C PHE A 885 11.20 -62.71 -19.65
N ARG A 886 10.49 -61.58 -19.75
CA ARG A 886 10.49 -60.73 -20.94
C ARG A 886 11.10 -59.36 -20.62
N PRO A 887 12.31 -59.06 -21.13
CA PRO A 887 12.85 -57.70 -21.06
C PRO A 887 11.84 -56.71 -21.64
N CYS A 888 11.60 -55.61 -20.94
CA CYS A 888 10.64 -54.63 -21.44
C CYS A 888 11.19 -53.86 -22.65
N THR A 889 10.29 -53.32 -23.45
CA THR A 889 10.56 -52.20 -24.37
C THR A 889 10.08 -50.92 -23.73
N LEU A 890 10.50 -49.76 -24.24
CA LEU A 890 9.94 -48.49 -23.76
C LEU A 890 8.40 -48.45 -23.81
N ALA A 891 7.81 -49.00 -24.88
CA ALA A 891 6.35 -49.07 -25.03
C ALA A 891 5.67 -49.95 -23.98
N SER A 892 6.24 -51.14 -23.71
CA SER A 892 5.67 -52.03 -22.69
C SER A 892 5.90 -51.53 -21.27
N LEU A 893 7.03 -50.83 -21.01
CA LEU A 893 7.30 -50.16 -19.74
C LEU A 893 6.29 -49.04 -19.48
N ALA A 894 6.04 -48.17 -20.47
CA ALA A 894 5.03 -47.13 -20.39
C ALA A 894 3.62 -47.71 -20.15
N GLY A 895 3.28 -48.82 -20.84
CA GLY A 895 2.05 -49.56 -20.60
C GLY A 895 1.92 -50.09 -19.17
N TRP A 896 3.00 -50.66 -18.63
CA TRP A 896 3.05 -51.15 -17.25
C TRP A 896 2.91 -50.01 -16.23
N MET A 897 3.56 -48.86 -16.44
CA MET A 897 3.46 -47.70 -15.56
C MET A 897 2.05 -47.10 -15.51
N ARG A 898 1.30 -47.14 -16.62
CA ARG A 898 -0.11 -46.74 -16.63
C ARG A 898 -0.99 -47.69 -15.82
N ALA A 899 -0.66 -48.98 -15.77
CA ALA A 899 -1.38 -49.97 -14.97
C ALA A 899 -1.01 -49.92 -13.47
N ASN A 900 0.20 -49.45 -13.14
CA ASN A 900 0.72 -49.42 -11.77
C ASN A 900 0.98 -47.96 -11.34
N GLY A 901 -0.04 -47.31 -10.77
CA GLY A 901 -0.01 -45.87 -10.47
C GLY A 901 0.97 -45.43 -9.37
N GLY A 902 1.41 -46.34 -8.50
CA GLY A 902 2.19 -46.02 -7.29
C GLY A 902 3.71 -45.89 -7.49
N VAL A 903 4.29 -46.53 -8.51
CA VAL A 903 5.75 -46.68 -8.65
C VAL A 903 6.32 -45.70 -9.68
N ARG A 904 7.47 -45.08 -9.41
CA ARG A 904 8.18 -44.24 -10.39
C ARG A 904 9.43 -44.96 -10.90
N ILE A 905 9.79 -44.68 -12.15
CA ILE A 905 10.89 -45.39 -12.83
C ILE A 905 12.10 -44.48 -12.95
N VAL A 906 13.21 -44.91 -12.36
CA VAL A 906 14.53 -44.30 -12.55
C VAL A 906 15.12 -44.83 -13.86
N LEU A 907 15.52 -43.92 -14.76
CA LEU A 907 15.99 -44.27 -16.09
C LEU A 907 17.51 -44.22 -16.16
N ASP A 908 18.17 -45.39 -16.15
CA ASP A 908 19.61 -45.50 -16.37
C ASP A 908 19.92 -45.69 -17.86
N LEU A 909 20.67 -44.74 -18.45
CA LEU A 909 21.21 -44.83 -19.80
C LEU A 909 22.66 -44.38 -19.83
N LYS A 910 23.57 -45.31 -20.08
CA LYS A 910 25.03 -45.05 -20.12
C LYS A 910 25.50 -44.32 -21.37
N ALA A 911 24.76 -44.41 -22.49
CA ALA A 911 25.12 -43.77 -23.76
C ALA A 911 23.89 -43.17 -24.45
N GLY A 912 24.02 -41.92 -24.94
CA GLY A 912 22.93 -41.24 -25.64
C GLY A 912 21.73 -40.89 -24.75
N ALA A 913 21.95 -40.68 -23.44
CA ALA A 913 20.89 -40.47 -22.45
C ALA A 913 20.00 -39.26 -22.74
N VAL A 914 20.60 -38.09 -23.02
CA VAL A 914 19.84 -36.85 -23.33
C VAL A 914 18.93 -37.03 -24.55
N GLU A 915 19.37 -37.76 -25.58
CA GLU A 915 18.53 -38.06 -26.74
C GLU A 915 17.37 -38.99 -26.37
N ALA A 916 17.63 -40.00 -25.53
CA ALA A 916 16.61 -40.93 -25.08
C ALA A 916 15.56 -40.24 -24.22
N TYR A 917 15.97 -39.38 -23.29
CA TYR A 917 15.05 -38.58 -22.46
C TYR A 917 14.19 -37.66 -23.32
N ARG A 918 14.74 -37.02 -24.36
CA ARG A 918 13.94 -36.26 -25.31
C ARG A 918 12.89 -37.14 -26.01
N LYS A 919 13.30 -38.30 -26.54
CA LYS A 919 12.38 -39.26 -27.18
C LYS A 919 11.27 -39.70 -26.20
N ILE A 920 11.59 -39.97 -24.94
CA ILE A 920 10.62 -40.38 -23.92
C ILE A 920 9.64 -39.24 -23.61
N ALA A 921 10.13 -38.02 -23.37
CA ALA A 921 9.30 -36.85 -23.07
C ALA A 921 8.33 -36.51 -24.21
N GLU A 922 8.78 -36.60 -25.46
CA GLU A 922 7.95 -36.35 -26.65
C GLU A 922 6.93 -37.47 -26.88
N THR A 923 7.31 -38.74 -26.62
CA THR A 923 6.43 -39.90 -26.89
C THR A 923 5.41 -40.15 -25.78
N TYR A 924 5.77 -39.87 -24.52
CA TYR A 924 4.96 -40.17 -23.33
C TYR A 924 4.85 -38.98 -22.36
N PRO A 925 4.35 -37.81 -22.83
CA PRO A 925 4.26 -36.62 -21.99
C PRO A 925 3.37 -36.82 -20.75
N ASP A 926 2.39 -37.74 -20.82
CA ASP A 926 1.50 -38.10 -19.70
C ASP A 926 2.22 -38.79 -18.53
N LEU A 927 3.41 -39.36 -18.77
CA LEU A 927 4.20 -40.06 -17.77
C LEU A 927 5.44 -39.27 -17.31
N GLY A 928 5.61 -38.03 -17.76
CA GLY A 928 6.83 -37.23 -17.52
C GLY A 928 7.22 -37.12 -16.04
N SER A 929 6.26 -36.92 -15.13
CA SER A 929 6.51 -36.83 -13.67
C SER A 929 6.82 -38.18 -13.01
N ARG A 930 6.48 -39.29 -13.69
CA ARG A 930 6.67 -40.68 -13.23
C ARG A 930 8.02 -41.26 -13.66
N PHE A 931 8.68 -40.64 -14.63
CA PHE A 931 10.05 -40.96 -15.03
C PHE A 931 11.05 -40.06 -14.31
N VAL A 932 12.15 -40.64 -13.84
CA VAL A 932 13.22 -39.94 -13.14
C VAL A 932 14.54 -40.19 -13.89
N PRO A 933 14.97 -39.27 -14.76
CA PRO A 933 16.23 -39.41 -15.48
C PRO A 933 17.45 -39.47 -14.56
N GLN A 934 18.39 -40.37 -14.85
CA GLN A 934 19.69 -40.44 -14.20
C GLN A 934 20.79 -39.90 -15.13
N ILE A 935 21.33 -38.73 -14.82
CA ILE A 935 22.42 -38.11 -15.59
C ILE A 935 23.79 -38.52 -15.04
N TYR A 936 24.81 -38.50 -15.89
CA TYR A 936 26.19 -38.82 -15.52
C TYR A 936 27.11 -37.60 -15.53
N GLN A 937 26.91 -36.69 -16.48
CA GLN A 937 27.63 -35.42 -16.56
C GLN A 937 26.73 -34.29 -16.04
N PRO A 938 27.22 -33.42 -15.14
CA PRO A 938 26.41 -32.34 -14.56
C PRO A 938 25.91 -31.33 -15.61
N GLU A 939 26.61 -31.20 -16.74
CA GLU A 939 26.22 -30.34 -17.86
C GLU A 939 24.90 -30.74 -18.51
N ASP A 940 24.53 -32.03 -18.43
CA ASP A 940 23.30 -32.55 -19.00
C ASP A 940 22.06 -32.17 -18.18
N TYR A 941 22.25 -31.73 -16.92
CA TYR A 941 21.15 -31.40 -15.99
C TYR A 941 20.14 -30.43 -16.58
N ARG A 942 20.62 -29.31 -17.15
CA ARG A 942 19.75 -28.27 -17.69
C ARG A 942 18.94 -28.79 -18.87
N ALA A 943 19.59 -29.51 -19.79
CA ALA A 943 18.93 -30.07 -20.96
C ALA A 943 17.81 -31.03 -20.57
N VAL A 944 18.00 -31.83 -19.52
CA VAL A 944 16.99 -32.76 -19.00
C VAL A 944 15.85 -32.02 -18.29
N ARG A 945 16.14 -30.99 -17.49
CA ARG A 945 15.11 -30.17 -16.84
C ARG A 945 14.21 -29.45 -17.84
N ASP A 946 14.79 -28.91 -18.92
CA ASP A 946 14.08 -28.21 -20.00
C ASP A 946 13.10 -29.14 -20.74
N MET A 947 13.26 -30.47 -20.65
CA MET A 947 12.33 -31.46 -21.22
C MET A 947 11.08 -31.70 -20.35
N GLY A 948 10.98 -31.06 -19.17
CA GLY A 948 9.81 -31.15 -18.29
C GLY A 948 9.90 -32.23 -17.21
N TYR A 949 11.06 -32.85 -17.00
CA TYR A 949 11.25 -33.82 -15.92
C TYR A 949 11.32 -33.14 -14.55
N GLY A 950 10.38 -33.49 -13.68
CA GLY A 950 10.25 -32.91 -12.34
C GLY A 950 11.35 -33.31 -11.35
N ASP A 951 11.93 -34.50 -11.52
CA ASP A 951 13.00 -35.03 -10.67
C ASP A 951 14.14 -35.59 -11.51
N VAL A 952 15.38 -35.32 -11.09
CA VAL A 952 16.61 -35.79 -11.74
C VAL A 952 17.56 -36.35 -10.69
N ILE A 953 18.20 -37.49 -10.98
CA ILE A 953 19.27 -38.07 -10.18
C ILE A 953 20.60 -37.83 -10.90
N TRP A 954 21.62 -37.37 -10.18
CA TRP A 954 22.98 -37.31 -10.72
C TRP A 954 23.80 -38.49 -10.20
N SER A 955 24.27 -39.34 -11.12
CA SER A 955 25.09 -40.52 -10.82
C SER A 955 26.57 -40.26 -11.08
N LEU A 956 27.40 -40.51 -10.07
CA LEU A 956 28.85 -40.25 -10.12
C LEU A 956 29.66 -41.38 -10.77
N TYR A 957 29.03 -42.44 -11.27
CA TYR A 957 29.71 -43.60 -11.86
C TYR A 957 30.65 -43.27 -13.03
N GLN A 958 30.28 -42.30 -13.87
CA GLN A 958 31.08 -41.86 -15.02
C GLN A 958 31.65 -40.43 -14.85
N TYR A 959 31.58 -39.87 -13.64
CA TYR A 959 32.10 -38.54 -13.37
C TYR A 959 33.48 -38.60 -12.70
N GLY A 960 34.48 -37.98 -13.33
CA GLY A 960 35.87 -38.00 -12.89
C GLY A 960 36.24 -36.96 -11.83
N GLY A 961 35.39 -35.97 -11.56
CA GLY A 961 35.70 -34.86 -10.65
C GLY A 961 35.87 -35.27 -9.18
N GLY A 962 36.59 -34.44 -8.42
CA GLY A 962 36.82 -34.63 -6.98
C GLY A 962 35.65 -34.13 -6.12
N THR A 963 35.74 -34.27 -4.80
CA THR A 963 34.70 -33.85 -3.85
C THR A 963 34.32 -32.38 -4.01
N LEU A 964 35.29 -31.47 -4.14
CA LEU A 964 35.03 -30.04 -4.29
C LEU A 964 34.29 -29.72 -5.61
N ASP A 965 34.65 -30.39 -6.70
CA ASP A 965 33.97 -30.21 -7.99
C ASP A 965 32.50 -30.65 -7.90
N VAL A 966 32.25 -31.77 -7.21
CA VAL A 966 30.88 -32.26 -6.96
C VAL A 966 30.09 -31.24 -6.14
N LEU A 967 30.63 -30.76 -5.02
CA LEU A 967 29.95 -29.76 -4.19
C LEU A 967 29.63 -28.47 -4.97
N ALA A 968 30.56 -27.99 -5.80
CA ALA A 968 30.36 -26.81 -6.62
C ALA A 968 29.28 -27.00 -7.70
N TRP A 969 29.10 -28.22 -8.20
CA TRP A 969 28.00 -28.53 -9.13
C TRP A 969 26.68 -28.70 -8.40
N LEU A 970 26.67 -29.32 -7.21
CA LEU A 970 25.46 -29.47 -6.41
C LEU A 970 24.82 -28.10 -6.11
N GLN A 971 25.61 -27.08 -5.78
CA GLN A 971 25.16 -25.67 -5.66
C GLN A 971 24.60 -25.04 -6.95
N ARG A 972 24.41 -25.80 -8.02
CA ARG A 972 23.82 -25.32 -9.28
C ARG A 972 22.65 -26.20 -9.74
N MET A 973 22.30 -27.22 -8.97
CA MET A 973 21.30 -28.22 -9.34
C MET A 973 20.30 -28.46 -8.21
N ASP A 974 19.02 -28.47 -8.56
CA ASP A 974 17.94 -29.04 -7.74
C ASP A 974 17.73 -30.50 -8.16
N LEU A 975 18.24 -31.42 -7.34
CA LEU A 975 18.24 -32.86 -7.61
C LEU A 975 17.32 -33.60 -6.66
N LEU A 976 16.74 -34.71 -7.12
CA LEU A 976 16.10 -35.68 -6.22
C LEU A 976 17.14 -36.36 -5.32
N GLY A 977 18.37 -36.53 -5.81
CA GLY A 977 19.49 -36.97 -4.99
C GLY A 977 20.74 -37.26 -5.81
N LEU A 978 21.85 -37.48 -5.09
CA LEU A 978 23.14 -37.84 -5.65
C LEU A 978 23.37 -39.35 -5.52
N ALA A 979 23.60 -40.06 -6.62
CA ALA A 979 23.94 -41.47 -6.59
C ALA A 979 25.46 -41.66 -6.74
N MET A 980 26.07 -42.54 -5.94
CA MET A 980 27.51 -42.76 -5.97
C MET A 980 27.90 -44.24 -5.82
N PRO A 981 29.05 -44.67 -6.36
CA PRO A 981 29.59 -46.00 -6.10
C PRO A 981 30.24 -46.08 -4.71
N PRO A 982 30.42 -47.27 -4.10
CA PRO A 982 30.82 -47.42 -2.70
C PRO A 982 32.20 -46.81 -2.39
N GLU A 983 33.08 -46.72 -3.38
CA GLU A 983 34.41 -46.15 -3.21
C GLU A 983 34.34 -44.65 -2.88
N ARG A 984 33.36 -43.93 -3.43
CA ARG A 984 33.16 -42.49 -3.17
C ARG A 984 32.67 -42.25 -1.74
N LEU A 985 31.97 -43.19 -1.13
CA LEU A 985 31.48 -43.08 0.24
C LEU A 985 32.63 -42.93 1.26
N SER A 986 33.75 -43.63 1.03
CA SER A 986 34.94 -43.57 1.89
C SER A 986 35.60 -42.19 1.95
N THR A 987 35.29 -41.30 1.00
CA THR A 987 35.83 -39.92 0.94
C THR A 987 35.10 -38.94 1.87
N GLY A 988 33.96 -39.36 2.45
CA GLY A 988 33.08 -38.47 3.24
C GLY A 988 32.20 -37.54 2.39
N LEU A 989 32.17 -37.73 1.06
CA LEU A 989 31.40 -36.91 0.13
C LEU A 989 29.91 -36.84 0.48
N ALA A 990 29.29 -37.95 0.86
CA ALA A 990 27.86 -38.01 1.20
C ALA A 990 27.49 -37.04 2.33
N ARG A 991 28.28 -37.04 3.40
CA ARG A 991 28.10 -36.12 4.54
C ARG A 991 28.32 -34.66 4.14
N GLN A 992 29.39 -34.39 3.41
CA GLN A 992 29.72 -33.03 2.96
C GLN A 992 28.67 -32.47 1.99
N ALA A 993 28.13 -33.29 1.09
CA ALA A 993 27.06 -32.89 0.18
C ALA A 993 25.79 -32.49 0.95
N ARG A 994 25.39 -33.31 1.93
CA ARG A 994 24.24 -33.01 2.80
C ARG A 994 24.47 -31.73 3.61
N GLU A 995 25.63 -31.57 4.24
CA GLU A 995 25.94 -30.41 5.09
C GLU A 995 26.05 -29.10 4.27
N ALA A 996 26.67 -29.16 3.10
CA ALA A 996 26.92 -27.96 2.28
C ALA A 996 25.74 -27.54 1.41
N THR A 997 24.86 -28.49 1.04
CA THR A 997 23.82 -28.25 0.02
C THR A 997 22.45 -28.85 0.37
N GLY A 998 22.32 -29.63 1.46
CA GLY A 998 21.07 -30.33 1.77
C GLY A 998 20.73 -31.50 0.84
N VAL A 999 21.49 -31.72 -0.24
CA VAL A 999 21.26 -32.83 -1.18
C VAL A 999 21.63 -34.16 -0.53
N LEU A 1000 20.65 -35.07 -0.47
CA LEU A 1000 20.81 -36.42 0.03
C LEU A 1000 21.39 -37.37 -1.03
N SER A 1001 21.99 -38.49 -0.60
CA SER A 1001 22.68 -39.39 -1.51
C SER A 1001 22.34 -40.88 -1.36
N TRP A 1002 22.34 -41.58 -2.49
CA TRP A 1002 22.30 -43.05 -2.57
C TRP A 1002 23.67 -43.66 -2.82
N VAL A 1003 23.85 -44.92 -2.38
CA VAL A 1003 25.01 -45.75 -2.73
C VAL A 1003 24.57 -46.98 -3.53
N HIS A 1004 25.20 -47.22 -4.67
CA HIS A 1004 25.01 -48.41 -5.51
C HIS A 1004 26.08 -49.47 -5.25
N THR A 1005 25.84 -50.77 -5.37
CA THR A 1005 24.59 -51.47 -5.09
C THR A 1005 24.89 -52.35 -3.89
N LEU A 1006 24.11 -52.22 -2.80
CA LEU A 1006 24.36 -52.91 -1.53
C LEU A 1006 23.23 -53.91 -1.27
N ASN A 1007 23.60 -55.14 -0.88
CA ASN A 1007 22.65 -56.27 -0.81
C ASN A 1007 22.61 -56.94 0.57
N THR A 1008 23.38 -56.45 1.55
CA THR A 1008 23.32 -56.90 2.94
C THR A 1008 23.01 -55.77 3.91
N LEU A 1009 22.32 -56.08 5.01
CA LEU A 1009 22.01 -55.10 6.06
C LEU A 1009 23.28 -54.48 6.67
N ALA A 1010 24.35 -55.26 6.79
CA ALA A 1010 25.62 -54.78 7.32
C ALA A 1010 26.27 -53.71 6.42
N GLU A 1011 26.23 -53.90 5.10
CA GLU A 1011 26.70 -52.89 4.13
C GLU A 1011 25.83 -51.65 4.16
N PHE A 1012 24.51 -51.82 4.28
CA PHE A 1012 23.57 -50.71 4.40
C PHE A 1012 23.83 -49.86 5.66
N ASP A 1013 23.95 -50.50 6.82
CA ASP A 1013 24.25 -49.81 8.08
C ASP A 1013 25.59 -49.06 8.02
N ALA A 1014 26.60 -49.66 7.39
CA ALA A 1014 27.89 -49.01 7.16
C ALA A 1014 27.76 -47.78 6.25
N ALA A 1015 26.92 -47.84 5.21
CA ALA A 1015 26.66 -46.71 4.32
C ALA A 1015 25.98 -45.54 5.03
N LEU A 1016 24.98 -45.82 5.87
CA LEU A 1016 24.31 -44.79 6.68
C LEU A 1016 25.30 -44.11 7.66
N GLN A 1017 26.13 -44.89 8.34
CA GLN A 1017 27.15 -44.35 9.26
C GLN A 1017 28.17 -43.45 8.53
N ALA A 1018 28.48 -43.78 7.29
CA ALA A 1018 29.36 -42.99 6.44
C ALA A 1018 28.67 -41.75 5.81
N GLY A 1019 27.37 -41.57 6.04
CA GLY A 1019 26.60 -40.36 5.68
C GLY A 1019 25.71 -40.49 4.46
N ALA A 1020 25.57 -41.69 3.86
CA ALA A 1020 24.55 -41.93 2.84
C ALA A 1020 23.14 -41.86 3.43
N ALA A 1021 22.15 -41.51 2.60
CA ALA A 1021 20.75 -41.46 3.01
C ALA A 1021 20.01 -42.78 2.70
N GLU A 1022 20.30 -43.41 1.55
CA GLU A 1022 19.74 -44.71 1.17
C GLU A 1022 20.66 -45.44 0.18
N ILE A 1023 20.20 -46.56 -0.38
CA ILE A 1023 20.96 -47.43 -1.29
C ILE A 1023 20.14 -47.81 -2.53
N PHE A 1024 20.87 -48.20 -3.57
CA PHE A 1024 20.34 -49.09 -4.60
C PHE A 1024 20.59 -50.52 -4.17
N THR A 1025 19.61 -51.40 -4.37
CA THR A 1025 19.70 -52.80 -3.97
C THR A 1025 19.04 -53.72 -4.99
N ASP A 1026 19.54 -54.95 -5.07
CA ASP A 1026 18.90 -56.00 -5.84
C ASP A 1026 17.87 -56.78 -5.01
N SER A 1027 18.07 -56.91 -3.68
CA SER A 1027 17.33 -57.88 -2.86
C SER A 1027 16.92 -57.45 -1.45
N LEU A 1028 17.23 -56.22 -1.00
CA LEU A 1028 16.87 -55.75 0.35
C LEU A 1028 15.60 -54.87 0.34
N PRO A 1029 14.40 -55.41 0.60
CA PRO A 1029 13.20 -54.57 0.67
C PRO A 1029 13.31 -53.52 1.79
N PRO A 1030 12.69 -52.34 1.65
CA PRO A 1030 12.65 -51.34 2.70
C PRO A 1030 11.80 -51.82 3.90
N PRO A 1031 12.17 -51.48 5.16
CA PRO A 1031 11.39 -51.81 6.34
C PRO A 1031 10.09 -50.99 6.42
N VAL A 1032 9.04 -51.54 7.06
CA VAL A 1032 7.82 -50.79 7.39
C VAL A 1032 8.11 -49.85 8.57
N VAL A 1033 7.97 -48.55 8.35
CA VAL A 1033 8.34 -47.53 9.35
C VAL A 1033 7.21 -46.53 9.56
N ALA A 1034 7.00 -46.12 10.81
CA ALA A 1034 6.19 -44.97 11.17
C ALA A 1034 7.06 -43.71 11.14
N ARG A 1035 6.54 -42.63 10.55
CA ARG A 1035 7.29 -41.38 10.31
C ARG A 1035 6.75 -40.24 11.15
N PHE A 1036 7.64 -39.51 11.82
CA PHE A 1036 7.29 -38.36 12.64
C PHE A 1036 8.05 -37.12 12.18
N GLU A 1037 7.32 -36.03 11.95
CA GLU A 1037 7.90 -34.69 11.80
C GLU A 1037 8.11 -34.09 13.18
N VAL A 1038 9.35 -33.67 13.45
CA VAL A 1038 9.74 -33.01 14.69
C VAL A 1038 10.23 -31.61 14.35
N ILE A 1039 9.65 -30.60 14.99
CA ILE A 1039 10.07 -29.21 14.89
C ILE A 1039 10.56 -28.78 16.28
N SER A 1040 11.82 -28.41 16.37
CA SER A 1040 12.44 -27.76 17.53
C SER A 1040 12.74 -26.31 17.17
N SER A 1041 12.33 -25.38 18.02
CA SER A 1041 12.39 -23.95 17.73
C SER A 1041 13.07 -23.28 18.91
N GLY A 1042 14.16 -22.57 18.63
CA GLY A 1042 14.80 -21.67 19.59
C GLY A 1042 13.92 -20.45 19.90
N HIS A 1043 14.41 -19.57 20.77
CA HIS A 1043 13.69 -18.37 21.18
C HIS A 1043 13.18 -17.56 19.97
N ALA A 1044 11.93 -17.12 20.03
CA ALA A 1044 11.24 -16.35 18.97
C ALA A 1044 11.21 -16.99 17.56
N SER A 1045 11.64 -18.26 17.41
CA SER A 1045 11.79 -18.94 16.11
C SER A 1045 10.58 -19.78 15.69
N GLY A 1046 9.49 -19.76 16.47
CA GLY A 1046 8.24 -20.47 16.19
C GLY A 1046 7.85 -21.50 17.26
N GLU A 1047 6.77 -22.25 17.02
CA GLU A 1047 6.32 -23.34 17.91
C GLU A 1047 7.16 -24.60 17.68
N SER A 1048 7.29 -25.43 18.72
CA SER A 1048 7.88 -26.77 18.62
C SER A 1048 6.81 -27.84 18.72
N THR A 1049 6.82 -28.78 17.78
CA THR A 1049 5.78 -29.80 17.62
C THR A 1049 6.38 -31.14 17.23
N LEU A 1050 5.72 -32.22 17.63
CA LEU A 1050 6.01 -33.57 17.13
C LEU A 1050 4.71 -34.18 16.59
N ARG A 1051 4.67 -34.55 15.31
CA ARG A 1051 3.46 -35.09 14.66
C ARG A 1051 3.74 -36.32 13.77
N PRO A 1052 2.82 -37.29 13.71
CA PRO A 1052 2.87 -38.35 12.70
C PRO A 1052 2.65 -37.77 11.29
N LEU A 1053 3.45 -38.20 10.31
CA LEU A 1053 3.31 -37.78 8.91
C LEU A 1053 2.19 -38.54 8.19
N ASP A 1054 1.88 -39.77 8.61
CA ASP A 1054 0.85 -40.63 8.01
C ASP A 1054 -0.56 -40.36 8.58
N GLY A 1055 -0.73 -39.28 9.34
CA GLY A 1055 -1.99 -38.85 9.95
C GLY A 1055 -2.05 -39.10 11.46
N GLY A 1056 -2.49 -38.10 12.23
CA GLY A 1056 -2.55 -38.16 13.70
C GLY A 1056 -2.52 -36.78 14.35
N ALA A 1057 -2.75 -36.71 15.66
CA ALA A 1057 -2.69 -35.45 16.41
C ALA A 1057 -1.24 -35.08 16.74
N ALA A 1058 -0.89 -33.79 16.57
CA ALA A 1058 0.41 -33.27 16.95
C ALA A 1058 0.50 -33.05 18.47
N VAL A 1059 1.65 -33.38 19.05
CA VAL A 1059 2.02 -33.00 20.41
C VAL A 1059 2.71 -31.64 20.36
N ARG A 1060 2.12 -30.64 21.03
CA ARG A 1060 2.76 -29.34 21.23
C ARG A 1060 3.70 -29.41 22.42
N LEU A 1061 4.89 -28.85 22.25
CA LEU A 1061 5.95 -28.90 23.24
C LEU A 1061 6.02 -27.59 24.02
N THR A 1062 6.45 -27.66 25.28
CA THR A 1062 6.55 -26.49 26.18
C THR A 1062 8.00 -26.08 26.38
N ARG A 1063 8.24 -24.86 26.90
CA ARG A 1063 9.59 -24.32 27.13
C ARG A 1063 10.45 -25.32 27.91
N GLY A 1064 11.67 -25.54 27.45
CA GLY A 1064 12.62 -26.47 28.06
C GLY A 1064 12.88 -27.73 27.22
N VAL A 1065 13.33 -28.78 27.89
CA VAL A 1065 13.62 -30.10 27.32
C VAL A 1065 12.39 -30.99 27.46
N ASN A 1066 11.89 -31.53 26.35
CA ASN A 1066 10.70 -32.37 26.30
C ASN A 1066 11.09 -33.81 25.97
N LEU A 1067 10.61 -34.79 26.74
CA LEU A 1067 10.78 -36.21 26.47
C LEU A 1067 9.47 -36.82 25.96
N VAL A 1068 9.49 -37.37 24.76
CA VAL A 1068 8.33 -37.91 24.05
C VAL A 1068 8.56 -39.38 23.74
N ALA A 1069 7.62 -40.26 24.06
CA ALA A 1069 7.60 -41.65 23.58
C ALA A 1069 6.94 -41.72 22.21
N LEU A 1070 7.51 -42.53 21.33
CA LEU A 1070 6.97 -42.81 20.00
C LEU A 1070 6.38 -44.23 20.02
N ALA A 1071 5.05 -44.32 20.17
CA ALA A 1071 4.39 -45.61 20.28
C ALA A 1071 4.40 -46.37 18.94
N GLN A 1072 4.36 -47.71 19.02
CA GLN A 1072 4.32 -48.60 17.85
C GLN A 1072 3.05 -48.44 17.00
N ASP A 1073 1.98 -47.86 17.56
CA ASP A 1073 0.75 -47.52 16.84
C ASP A 1073 0.86 -46.20 16.05
N GLY A 1074 2.04 -45.57 16.05
CA GLY A 1074 2.32 -44.33 15.35
C GLY A 1074 1.92 -43.07 16.12
N SER A 1075 1.50 -43.16 17.38
CA SER A 1075 1.11 -42.00 18.19
C SER A 1075 2.24 -41.49 19.10
N PRO A 1076 2.47 -40.16 19.17
CA PRO A 1076 3.44 -39.59 20.10
C PRO A 1076 2.82 -39.24 21.45
N GLU A 1077 3.53 -39.56 22.54
CA GLU A 1077 3.10 -39.31 23.93
C GLU A 1077 4.17 -38.49 24.68
N LEU A 1078 3.83 -37.28 25.15
CA LEU A 1078 4.72 -36.48 25.99
C LEU A 1078 4.84 -37.11 27.39
N LEU A 1079 5.99 -37.68 27.70
CA LEU A 1079 6.24 -38.36 28.98
C LEU A 1079 6.50 -37.36 30.11
N THR A 1080 7.36 -36.37 29.86
CA THR A 1080 7.73 -35.36 30.86
C THR A 1080 8.48 -34.19 30.20
N THR A 1081 8.58 -33.08 30.94
CA THR A 1081 9.32 -31.88 30.51
C THR A 1081 10.22 -31.39 31.63
N PHE A 1082 11.33 -30.77 31.26
CA PHE A 1082 12.25 -30.09 32.16
C PHE A 1082 12.46 -28.66 31.68
N ASP A 1083 11.84 -27.70 32.37
CA ASP A 1083 12.02 -26.28 32.09
C ASP A 1083 13.19 -25.73 32.90
N GLY A 1084 14.38 -25.69 32.28
CA GLY A 1084 15.59 -25.14 32.91
C GLY A 1084 15.51 -23.65 33.23
N CYS A 1085 14.50 -22.94 32.72
CA CYS A 1085 14.22 -21.54 33.00
C CYS A 1085 13.13 -21.32 34.06
N ALA A 1086 12.56 -22.39 34.63
CA ALA A 1086 11.45 -22.31 35.59
C ALA A 1086 11.75 -21.44 36.84
N ALA A 1087 13.03 -21.26 37.19
CA ALA A 1087 13.43 -20.38 38.29
C ALA A 1087 13.07 -18.91 38.05
N LEU A 1088 12.99 -18.47 36.78
CA LEU A 1088 12.57 -17.12 36.42
C LEU A 1088 11.10 -16.87 36.80
N ASP A 1089 10.25 -17.89 36.68
CA ASP A 1089 8.81 -17.76 36.95
C ASP A 1089 8.45 -18.13 38.39
N THR A 1090 9.17 -19.07 39.00
CA THR A 1090 8.82 -19.68 40.29
C THR A 1090 9.76 -19.31 41.43
N GLY A 1091 10.90 -18.69 41.14
CA GLY A 1091 11.96 -18.36 42.11
C GLY A 1091 12.71 -19.58 42.66
N LYS A 1092 12.49 -20.80 42.12
CA LYS A 1092 13.14 -22.04 42.55
C LYS A 1092 13.74 -22.78 41.35
N ALA A 1093 14.94 -23.32 41.51
CA ALA A 1093 15.56 -24.17 40.49
C ALA A 1093 14.75 -25.45 40.27
N PRO A 1094 14.52 -25.88 39.02
CA PRO A 1094 13.82 -27.11 38.69
C PRO A 1094 14.62 -28.36 39.12
N ASP A 1095 13.94 -29.39 39.62
CA ASP A 1095 14.57 -30.67 39.97
C ASP A 1095 14.75 -31.55 38.71
N PRO A 1096 15.98 -31.96 38.34
CA PRO A 1096 16.22 -32.83 37.17
C PRO A 1096 15.88 -34.31 37.41
N ALA A 1097 15.65 -34.73 38.66
CA ALA A 1097 15.43 -36.14 39.00
C ALA A 1097 14.21 -36.79 38.31
N PRO A 1098 13.03 -36.13 38.17
CA PRO A 1098 11.88 -36.69 37.48
C PRO A 1098 12.15 -36.97 35.99
N PHE A 1099 12.79 -36.03 35.31
CA PHE A 1099 13.12 -36.18 33.89
C PHE A 1099 14.10 -37.33 33.66
N ARG A 1100 15.18 -37.37 34.44
CA ARG A 1100 16.19 -38.44 34.35
C ARG A 1100 15.58 -39.82 34.62
N LYS A 1101 14.70 -39.91 35.61
CA LYS A 1101 13.98 -41.16 35.93
C LYS A 1101 13.12 -41.62 34.74
N ALA A 1102 12.34 -40.71 34.15
CA ALA A 1102 11.49 -41.02 33.00
C ALA A 1102 12.30 -41.48 31.78
N LEU A 1103 13.40 -40.78 31.47
CA LEU A 1103 14.31 -41.15 30.38
C LEU A 1103 14.89 -42.56 30.57
N THR A 1104 15.36 -42.86 31.79
CA THR A 1104 15.96 -44.16 32.11
C THR A 1104 14.94 -45.29 32.06
N GLU A 1105 13.75 -45.09 32.63
CA GLU A 1105 12.68 -46.10 32.65
C GLU A 1105 12.13 -46.37 31.25
N ALA A 1106 11.96 -45.34 30.43
CA ALA A 1106 11.46 -45.49 29.07
C ALA A 1106 12.49 -46.18 28.16
N ALA A 1107 13.78 -45.84 28.28
CA ALA A 1107 14.85 -46.51 27.57
C ALA A 1107 14.98 -47.99 27.97
N ALA A 1108 14.85 -48.30 29.27
CA ALA A 1108 14.90 -49.69 29.77
C ALA A 1108 13.73 -50.56 29.29
N ARG A 1109 12.60 -49.95 28.89
CA ARG A 1109 11.46 -50.64 28.27
C ARG A 1109 11.64 -50.88 26.76
N GLY A 1110 12.74 -50.44 26.16
CA GLY A 1110 12.97 -50.55 24.72
C GLY A 1110 11.97 -49.74 23.90
N GLN A 1111 11.52 -48.58 24.40
CA GLN A 1111 10.65 -47.66 23.65
C GLN A 1111 11.51 -46.75 22.77
N ASP A 1112 11.03 -46.42 21.58
CA ASP A 1112 11.58 -45.31 20.79
C ASP A 1112 11.22 -43.97 21.47
N LEU A 1113 12.22 -43.13 21.70
CA LEU A 1113 12.10 -41.86 22.42
C LEU A 1113 12.62 -40.70 21.57
N ALA A 1114 11.95 -39.56 21.68
CA ALA A 1114 12.43 -38.28 21.18
C ALA A 1114 12.67 -37.30 22.34
N VAL A 1115 13.80 -36.60 22.31
CA VAL A 1115 14.16 -35.49 23.20
C VAL A 1115 14.18 -34.21 22.37
N VAL A 1116 13.32 -33.26 22.68
CA VAL A 1116 13.13 -32.05 21.85
C VAL A 1116 13.19 -30.79 22.71
N VAL A 1117 13.99 -29.82 22.29
CA VAL A 1117 14.08 -28.51 22.97
C VAL A 1117 13.09 -27.52 22.36
N HIS A 1118 12.45 -26.72 23.21
CA HIS A 1118 11.65 -25.57 22.79
C HIS A 1118 12.07 -24.31 23.55
N ASP A 1119 12.19 -23.20 22.82
CA ASP A 1119 12.57 -21.86 23.30
C ASP A 1119 13.99 -21.80 23.89
N SER A 1120 14.20 -22.35 25.09
CA SER A 1120 15.54 -22.61 25.62
C SER A 1120 15.52 -23.79 26.59
N ALA A 1121 16.53 -24.66 26.51
CA ALA A 1121 16.68 -25.79 27.42
C ALA A 1121 17.03 -25.34 28.87
N PHE A 1122 17.69 -24.19 29.03
CA PHE A 1122 18.10 -23.61 30.31
C PHE A 1122 18.27 -22.09 30.25
N CYS A 1123 18.35 -21.46 31.42
CA CYS A 1123 18.69 -20.05 31.61
C CYS A 1123 19.96 -19.93 32.48
N GLU A 1124 20.61 -18.76 32.49
CA GLU A 1124 21.96 -18.52 33.04
C GLU A 1124 22.35 -19.36 34.27
N GLY A 1125 23.47 -20.09 34.16
CA GLY A 1125 24.08 -20.82 35.29
C GLY A 1125 23.60 -22.25 35.54
N VAL A 1126 22.67 -22.78 34.73
CA VAL A 1126 22.17 -24.17 34.85
C VAL A 1126 22.85 -25.08 33.82
N THR A 1127 23.58 -26.10 34.28
CA THR A 1127 24.15 -27.14 33.40
C THR A 1127 23.14 -28.24 33.10
N LEU A 1128 23.08 -28.69 31.85
CA LEU A 1128 22.23 -29.82 31.43
C LEU A 1128 22.86 -31.19 31.69
N ALA A 1129 24.16 -31.26 32.02
CA ALA A 1129 24.86 -32.53 32.21
C ALA A 1129 24.21 -33.46 33.27
N PRO A 1130 23.70 -32.97 34.42
CA PRO A 1130 23.00 -33.82 35.39
C PRO A 1130 21.67 -34.40 34.89
N LEU A 1131 21.03 -33.74 33.91
CA LEU A 1131 19.75 -34.16 33.32
C LEU A 1131 19.92 -35.43 32.47
N PHE A 1132 21.03 -35.52 31.74
CA PHE A 1132 21.34 -36.58 30.78
C PHE A 1132 22.40 -37.58 31.29
N ALA A 1133 22.78 -37.50 32.56
CA ALA A 1133 23.76 -38.40 33.16
C ALA A 1133 23.34 -39.87 33.03
N GLY A 1134 24.17 -40.67 32.34
CA GLY A 1134 23.89 -42.09 32.07
C GLY A 1134 23.00 -42.37 30.85
N SER A 1135 22.58 -41.33 30.12
CA SER A 1135 21.89 -41.50 28.83
C SER A 1135 22.90 -41.72 27.68
N PRO A 1136 22.47 -42.33 26.55
CA PRO A 1136 23.33 -42.52 25.38
C PRO A 1136 23.46 -41.25 24.51
N LEU A 1137 22.81 -40.14 24.88
CA LEU A 1137 22.85 -38.85 24.19
C LEU A 1137 24.16 -38.11 24.52
N VAL A 1138 24.96 -37.78 23.51
CA VAL A 1138 26.29 -37.19 23.67
C VAL A 1138 26.34 -35.71 23.32
N ALA A 1139 25.42 -35.23 22.47
CA ALA A 1139 25.24 -33.83 22.13
C ALA A 1139 24.29 -33.11 23.12
N ALA A 1140 23.28 -33.80 23.64
CA ALA A 1140 22.30 -33.21 24.57
C ALA A 1140 22.89 -32.46 25.79
N PRO A 1141 23.97 -32.95 26.45
CA PRO A 1141 24.60 -32.21 27.56
C PRO A 1141 25.29 -30.90 27.16
N LYS A 1142 25.51 -30.68 25.86
CA LYS A 1142 26.29 -29.56 25.29
C LYS A 1142 25.42 -28.54 24.56
N ILE A 1143 24.10 -28.69 24.61
CA ILE A 1143 23.16 -27.73 24.01
C ILE A 1143 23.45 -26.34 24.59
N GLU A 1144 23.51 -25.34 23.71
CA GLU A 1144 23.76 -23.95 24.07
C GLU A 1144 22.45 -23.18 24.34
N PHE A 1145 22.58 -21.95 24.85
CA PHE A 1145 21.43 -21.11 25.16
C PHE A 1145 20.63 -20.80 23.88
N ARG A 1146 19.30 -20.98 23.92
CA ARG A 1146 18.37 -20.77 22.79
C ARG A 1146 18.63 -21.63 21.54
N GLN A 1147 19.42 -22.70 21.68
CA GLN A 1147 19.73 -23.60 20.58
C GLN A 1147 18.62 -24.67 20.42
N PRO A 1148 18.02 -24.82 19.22
CA PRO A 1148 17.10 -25.91 18.95
C PRO A 1148 17.86 -27.24 18.88
N TYR A 1149 17.22 -28.30 19.35
CA TYR A 1149 17.81 -29.63 19.46
C TYR A 1149 16.75 -30.72 19.36
N ILE A 1150 17.07 -31.77 18.61
CA ILE A 1150 16.27 -33.00 18.45
C ILE A 1150 17.20 -34.20 18.67
N GLY A 1151 16.87 -35.08 19.61
CA GLY A 1151 17.54 -36.37 19.80
C GLY A 1151 16.55 -37.52 19.73
N GLN A 1152 16.90 -38.63 19.08
CA GLN A 1152 16.13 -39.88 19.09
C GLN A 1152 16.95 -40.99 19.74
N ILE A 1153 16.34 -41.75 20.65
CA ILE A 1153 16.87 -43.01 21.17
C ILE A 1153 15.96 -44.12 20.67
N ARG A 1154 16.50 -45.04 19.88
CA ARG A 1154 15.72 -46.14 19.29
C ARG A 1154 15.59 -47.32 20.25
N ALA A 1155 14.56 -48.14 20.06
CA ALA A 1155 14.33 -49.36 20.85
C ALA A 1155 15.54 -50.32 20.85
N ASP A 1156 16.32 -50.34 19.77
CA ASP A 1156 17.53 -51.14 19.61
C ASP A 1156 18.80 -50.50 20.22
N GLY A 1157 18.66 -49.32 20.85
CA GLY A 1157 19.74 -48.58 21.50
C GLY A 1157 20.52 -47.63 20.58
N ARG A 1158 20.20 -47.54 19.28
CA ARG A 1158 20.80 -46.54 18.38
C ARG A 1158 20.33 -45.13 18.73
N VAL A 1159 21.20 -44.14 18.48
CA VAL A 1159 20.94 -42.73 18.80
C VAL A 1159 21.16 -41.85 17.58
N LEU A 1160 20.27 -40.88 17.39
CA LEU A 1160 20.40 -39.78 16.43
C LEU A 1160 20.30 -38.46 17.18
N GLU A 1161 21.18 -37.50 16.89
CA GLU A 1161 21.15 -36.17 17.52
C GLU A 1161 21.35 -35.10 16.45
N PHE A 1162 20.53 -34.05 16.51
CA PHE A 1162 20.52 -32.92 15.60
C PHE A 1162 20.49 -31.62 16.42
N SER A 1163 21.35 -30.66 16.06
CA SER A 1163 21.42 -29.34 16.70
C SER A 1163 21.39 -28.25 15.63
N GLY A 1164 20.61 -27.20 15.86
CA GLY A 1164 20.60 -26.02 14.99
C GLY A 1164 21.49 -24.89 15.50
N ALA A 1165 21.47 -23.76 14.82
CA ALA A 1165 22.08 -22.53 15.31
C ALA A 1165 21.21 -21.92 16.42
N PRO A 1166 21.77 -21.16 17.39
CA PRO A 1166 20.98 -20.40 18.35
C PRO A 1166 19.94 -19.51 17.64
N GLU A 1167 18.73 -19.44 18.20
CA GLU A 1167 17.62 -18.64 17.65
C GLU A 1167 17.22 -19.04 16.21
N SER A 1168 17.41 -20.31 15.87
CA SER A 1168 16.88 -20.90 14.64
C SER A 1168 15.75 -21.89 14.93
N SER A 1169 15.11 -22.39 13.88
CA SER A 1169 14.31 -23.62 13.94
C SER A 1169 15.07 -24.77 13.32
N LEU A 1170 14.76 -25.98 13.78
CA LEU A 1170 15.27 -27.25 13.30
C LEU A 1170 14.08 -28.15 13.03
N ARG A 1171 13.95 -28.64 11.80
CA ARG A 1171 12.89 -29.56 11.38
C ARG A 1171 13.53 -30.84 10.89
N GLU A 1172 13.15 -31.96 11.52
CA GLU A 1172 13.67 -33.28 11.16
C GLU A 1172 12.51 -34.28 11.01
N THR A 1173 12.74 -35.32 10.21
CA THR A 1173 11.87 -36.50 10.17
C THR A 1173 12.59 -37.65 10.87
N ILE A 1174 11.97 -38.20 11.90
CA ILE A 1174 12.49 -39.38 12.61
C ILE A 1174 11.62 -40.60 12.33
N PHE A 1175 12.25 -41.77 12.34
CA PHE A 1175 11.65 -43.03 11.91
C PHE A 1175 11.61 -44.03 13.06
N VAL A 1176 10.47 -44.70 13.20
CA VAL A 1176 10.30 -45.81 14.14
C VAL A 1176 10.00 -47.06 13.34
N GLU A 1177 10.80 -48.10 13.53
CA GLU A 1177 10.50 -49.40 12.94
C GLU A 1177 9.22 -49.94 13.57
N VAL A 1178 8.22 -50.19 12.73
CA VAL A 1178 7.02 -50.89 13.14
C VAL A 1178 7.35 -52.36 13.00
N ALA A 1179 7.36 -53.10 14.11
CA ALA A 1179 7.48 -54.54 14.03
C ALA A 1179 6.36 -55.07 13.10
N PRO A 1180 6.66 -55.97 12.15
CA PRO A 1180 5.67 -56.45 11.19
C PRO A 1180 4.48 -57.14 11.84
#